data_AF-A0A517QS65-F1
#
_entry.id   AF-A0A517QS65-F1
#
_cell.length_a   1.000
_cell.length_b   1.000
_cell.length_c   1.000
_cell.angle_alpha   90.00
_cell.angle_beta   90.00
_cell.angle_gamma   90.00
#
_symmetry.space_group_name_H-M   'P 1'
#
loop_
_entity.id
_entity.type
_entity.pdbx_description
1 polymer ?
#
loop_
_entity_poly.entity_id
_entity_poly.type
_entity_poly.pdbx_seq_one_letter_code
_entity_poly.pdbx_strand_id
1 'polypeptide(L)'
;MLKRHSFSSVRFLALIFGTALPTIMLSNIMLPTTSHAAEPLELEQLKLELHSQQESGVGTGRFLPVTTMESWSPSETAIIVCDVWDYHHCLNAVRRLEEFAPRLDAVLKKARDQGVTIIHSPSDCMPAYEGHAARERAMAAPRAKQVPHAIGDWCSQIPSEERAAYPIDQSDGGEDDDPQEHAVWREKLIELGRAPNLPWQRQSALISIDAARDFISDRGDEVWNVLESRGIKNVILTGVHVNMCVLGRPFGLRQMARNGKRVVLMSDMTDAMYNPQRWPYVSHFTGNDLIVSHIERYICPTITSDQILGGEPFRFSKDSRPHVVMVIAEKPYGSHATLPDFAVKALGRDFRVTVLHADEENPYSIPGFEVIRDADLLLLSVRRRLLPEEDMSILREYVTAGKPVIGLRTSSHAFALRNSEVTEGYRDWPEFDADVFGGNYHGSYPDELRSTVKLTPASGEHVVSTGIDETPFVQSGHQYKTGPLRSGANVIMEGSVKGHDADPVAWTYTRTDGGKSFYVALGHPDDFQQASFVRLLANAVYWGVDQAVPESIPSLTPEEEYREHWVNVAVPSTWEGASQGVLKEVDGSGWYRCVLYLSTSFIEKGQPLSFRLTSPTSEGGIRAWVNGKELGSRDGKSFTIARESIVVGDYNLLTLHVPGATSALTAAPVLHSAQREMKLAGRWQFRLGAADAEFENMPLPAKFGGGSDIVFSPEEPMWVARAVTRPGEFTPGIEGPACDAQGNIYAVNYSRQGTIGRVTPDGAGEIFVNLPEKGVGNGIRFGQGGEMFVADYVNHKIWRINPETRAVSLHAQQSAMNQPNDIAIADDGTLYASDPNWKESTGQLWRIDPDGTTTRLANDLGTTNGIEVSPDGKTLYVNESRQRNVWAFTITDEKKLIDKRLIRQFPDHGFDGMRADVDGNLYLTRYGKGTVVKMTPTGEVLREIHVLGMRPSNLCFGGSDGRSVYVTEVESTRLVTFRVDRPGRSWKQFER
;
A
#
# COMPACT_ATOMS: atom_id res chain seq x y z
N MET A 1 -66.04 0.77 -13.56
CA MET A 1 -66.63 1.04 -14.89
C MET A 1 -65.52 0.86 -15.93
N LEU A 2 -65.70 0.05 -16.99
CA LEU A 2 -64.87 -0.14 -18.23
C LEU A 2 -63.34 0.15 -18.17
N LYS A 3 -62.39 -0.65 -18.67
CA LYS A 3 -62.28 -1.85 -19.57
C LYS A 3 -60.79 -2.37 -19.44
N ARG A 4 -60.22 -3.39 -20.12
CA ARG A 4 -60.57 -4.35 -21.19
C ARG A 4 -59.72 -5.65 -21.05
N HIS A 5 -60.02 -6.70 -21.82
CA HIS A 5 -59.20 -7.92 -22.05
C HIS A 5 -59.15 -8.23 -23.58
N SER A 6 -58.54 -9.30 -24.15
CA SER A 6 -58.04 -10.59 -23.63
C SER A 6 -57.13 -11.35 -24.64
N PHE A 7 -56.16 -12.15 -24.15
CA PHE A 7 -55.73 -13.50 -24.62
C PHE A 7 -55.51 -13.87 -26.12
N SER A 8 -54.26 -14.27 -26.45
CA SER A 8 -53.79 -15.61 -26.91
C SER A 8 -54.28 -16.36 -28.20
N SER A 9 -53.30 -16.95 -28.91
CA SER A 9 -53.23 -18.35 -29.46
C SER A 9 -53.76 -18.78 -30.87
N VAL A 10 -53.04 -19.76 -31.46
CA VAL A 10 -53.46 -20.94 -32.31
C VAL A 10 -52.92 -21.12 -33.77
N ARG A 11 -52.02 -22.13 -33.95
CA ARG A 11 -51.78 -23.17 -35.01
C ARG A 11 -51.88 -22.94 -36.56
N PHE A 12 -50.74 -23.17 -37.25
CA PHE A 12 -50.43 -24.25 -38.27
C PHE A 12 -51.35 -24.61 -39.47
N LEU A 13 -50.84 -24.59 -40.74
CA LEU A 13 -50.80 -25.73 -41.72
C LEU A 13 -50.10 -25.50 -43.11
N ALA A 14 -49.50 -26.60 -43.64
CA ALA A 14 -49.41 -27.11 -45.04
C ALA A 14 -48.74 -26.42 -46.29
N LEU A 15 -47.72 -27.13 -46.81
CA LEU A 15 -47.08 -27.25 -48.16
C LEU A 15 -47.94 -27.15 -49.46
N ILE A 16 -47.29 -26.86 -50.64
CA ILE A 16 -47.11 -27.77 -51.83
C ILE A 16 -46.25 -27.17 -53.02
N PHE A 17 -45.73 -28.06 -53.89
CA PHE A 17 -44.69 -28.02 -54.96
C PHE A 17 -44.81 -27.16 -56.26
N GLY A 18 -43.65 -26.96 -56.95
CA GLY A 18 -43.47 -26.86 -58.44
C GLY A 18 -42.59 -25.70 -58.96
N THR A 19 -41.74 -25.75 -60.01
CA THR A 19 -41.26 -26.79 -60.97
C THR A 19 -39.85 -26.42 -61.58
N ALA A 20 -39.25 -27.27 -62.42
CA ALA A 20 -37.82 -27.27 -62.88
C ALA A 20 -37.47 -26.27 -64.05
N LEU A 21 -36.23 -25.71 -64.16
CA LEU A 21 -35.03 -26.09 -64.97
C LEU A 21 -35.21 -26.15 -66.51
N PRO A 22 -34.15 -25.96 -67.38
CA PRO A 22 -32.69 -26.07 -67.17
C PRO A 22 -31.85 -24.88 -67.77
N THR A 23 -30.59 -25.01 -68.24
CA THR A 23 -29.28 -25.19 -67.53
C THR A 23 -28.10 -25.08 -68.52
N ILE A 24 -27.07 -24.24 -68.27
CA ILE A 24 -25.67 -24.29 -68.82
C ILE A 24 -24.81 -23.34 -67.94
N MET A 25 -23.89 -23.83 -67.09
CA MET A 25 -22.45 -24.16 -67.34
C MET A 25 -21.61 -22.92 -67.72
N LEU A 26 -20.49 -22.55 -67.09
CA LEU A 26 -19.45 -23.22 -66.25
C LEU A 26 -18.97 -22.27 -65.09
N SER A 27 -18.18 -22.61 -64.06
CA SER A 27 -17.69 -23.89 -63.46
C SER A 27 -17.06 -23.65 -62.07
N ASN A 28 -17.19 -24.63 -61.16
CA ASN A 28 -16.34 -24.92 -59.98
C ASN A 28 -15.99 -23.80 -58.96
N ILE A 29 -16.75 -23.75 -57.86
CA ILE A 29 -16.27 -23.36 -56.52
C ILE A 29 -16.73 -24.47 -55.54
N MET A 30 -15.95 -24.75 -54.48
CA MET A 30 -16.26 -25.80 -53.50
C MET A 30 -17.49 -25.48 -52.61
N LEU A 31 -18.16 -26.53 -52.13
CA LEU A 31 -19.35 -26.45 -51.28
C LEU A 31 -19.03 -26.03 -49.83
N PRO A 32 -19.80 -25.11 -49.23
CA PRO A 32 -19.77 -24.89 -47.79
C PRO A 32 -20.69 -25.88 -47.05
N THR A 33 -20.17 -26.60 -46.06
CA THR A 33 -20.95 -27.42 -45.13
C THR A 33 -21.45 -26.57 -43.96
N THR A 34 -22.73 -26.22 -43.93
CA THR A 34 -23.33 -25.39 -42.88
C THR A 34 -23.76 -26.20 -41.65
N SER A 35 -22.81 -26.53 -40.77
CA SER A 35 -23.16 -26.89 -39.40
C SER A 35 -23.75 -25.68 -38.69
N HIS A 36 -25.01 -25.76 -38.27
CA HIS A 36 -25.54 -24.84 -37.25
C HIS A 36 -24.89 -25.19 -35.91
N ALA A 37 -23.77 -24.53 -35.61
CA ALA A 37 -23.36 -24.34 -34.23
C ALA A 37 -24.43 -23.49 -33.55
N ALA A 38 -24.83 -23.86 -32.33
CA ALA A 38 -25.55 -22.91 -31.48
C ALA A 38 -24.60 -21.75 -31.16
N GLU A 39 -25.09 -20.51 -31.21
CA GLU A 39 -24.34 -19.38 -30.68
C GLU A 39 -24.06 -19.64 -29.19
N PRO A 40 -22.82 -19.44 -28.70
CA PRO A 40 -22.53 -19.60 -27.29
C PRO A 40 -23.36 -18.59 -26.51
N LEU A 41 -24.02 -19.05 -25.45
CA LEU A 41 -24.62 -18.15 -24.46
C LEU A 41 -23.51 -17.27 -23.88
N GLU A 42 -23.52 -15.97 -24.21
CA GLU A 42 -22.67 -15.00 -23.53
C GLU A 42 -23.07 -14.96 -22.06
N LEU A 43 -22.19 -15.46 -21.20
CA LEU A 43 -22.37 -15.39 -19.75
C LEU A 43 -22.31 -13.92 -19.33
N GLU A 44 -23.33 -13.48 -18.58
CA GLU A 44 -23.41 -12.09 -18.14
C GLU A 44 -22.16 -11.73 -17.33
N GLN A 45 -21.51 -10.63 -17.73
CA GLN A 45 -20.31 -10.14 -17.07
C GLN A 45 -20.62 -9.76 -15.61
N LEU A 46 -19.69 -10.06 -14.70
CA LEU A 46 -19.73 -9.53 -13.34
C LEU A 46 -19.51 -8.02 -13.42
N LYS A 47 -20.58 -7.24 -13.27
CA LYS A 47 -20.52 -5.79 -13.12
C LYS A 47 -20.14 -5.51 -11.67
N LEU A 48 -18.99 -4.90 -11.46
CA LEU A 48 -18.44 -4.67 -10.13
C LEU A 48 -18.19 -3.19 -9.93
N GLU A 49 -18.49 -2.73 -8.72
CA GLU A 49 -18.16 -1.41 -8.21
C GLU A 49 -16.98 -1.57 -7.25
N LEU A 50 -15.79 -1.17 -7.70
CA LEU A 50 -14.54 -1.37 -6.99
C LEU A 50 -14.23 -0.12 -6.16
N HIS A 51 -14.22 -0.23 -4.84
CA HIS A 51 -13.88 0.86 -3.94
C HIS A 51 -12.39 0.83 -3.59
N SER A 52 -11.74 2.00 -3.60
CA SER A 52 -10.32 2.15 -3.29
C SER A 52 -10.06 3.50 -2.63
N GLN A 53 -8.85 3.71 -2.11
CA GLN A 53 -8.47 4.97 -1.47
C GLN A 53 -7.15 5.47 -2.04
N GLN A 54 -7.13 6.67 -2.64
CA GLN A 54 -5.94 7.21 -3.32
C GLN A 54 -5.41 8.43 -2.58
N GLU A 55 -4.09 8.54 -2.44
CA GLU A 55 -3.46 9.68 -1.76
C GLU A 55 -3.63 10.95 -2.62
N SER A 56 -4.16 12.03 -2.04
CA SER A 56 -4.49 13.28 -2.77
C SER A 56 -3.28 13.96 -3.41
N GLY A 57 -2.08 13.64 -2.93
CA GLY A 57 -0.78 14.01 -3.47
C GLY A 57 0.30 13.21 -2.75
N VAL A 58 1.44 12.98 -3.40
CA VAL A 58 2.49 12.11 -2.85
C VAL A 58 3.01 12.65 -1.52
N GLY A 59 2.72 11.93 -0.43
CA GLY A 59 3.14 12.28 0.93
C GLY A 59 2.23 13.27 1.67
N THR A 60 1.00 13.54 1.19
CA THR A 60 0.02 14.34 1.93
C THR A 60 -0.59 13.59 3.12
N GLY A 61 -0.58 12.25 3.10
CA GLY A 61 -1.27 11.41 4.07
C GLY A 61 -2.81 11.51 4.04
N ARG A 62 -3.38 12.28 3.10
CA ARG A 62 -4.83 12.42 2.89
C ARG A 62 -5.26 11.44 1.82
N PHE A 63 -6.31 10.67 2.08
CA PHE A 63 -6.82 9.69 1.14
C PHE A 63 -8.23 10.06 0.70
N LEU A 64 -8.46 10.08 -0.61
CA LEU A 64 -9.77 10.29 -1.24
C LEU A 64 -10.37 8.92 -1.57
N PRO A 65 -11.67 8.68 -1.31
CA PRO A 65 -12.35 7.49 -1.83
C PRO A 65 -12.43 7.58 -3.36
N VAL A 66 -12.14 6.47 -4.03
CA VAL A 66 -12.20 6.35 -5.49
C VAL A 66 -12.92 5.06 -5.84
N THR A 67 -14.11 5.21 -6.40
CA THR A 67 -14.94 4.15 -6.97
C THR A 67 -14.64 3.98 -8.46
N THR A 68 -14.47 2.75 -8.94
CA THR A 68 -14.38 2.45 -10.38
C THR A 68 -15.34 1.33 -10.78
N MET A 69 -16.06 1.52 -11.90
CA MET A 69 -16.92 0.49 -12.47
C MET A 69 -16.12 -0.40 -13.42
N GLU A 70 -16.05 -1.71 -13.16
CA GLU A 70 -15.52 -2.68 -14.10
C GLU A 70 -16.55 -3.74 -14.51
N SER A 71 -16.23 -4.48 -15.57
CA SER A 71 -16.98 -5.65 -16.03
C SER A 71 -16.01 -6.81 -16.24
N TRP A 72 -16.17 -7.86 -15.45
CA TRP A 72 -15.26 -9.01 -15.40
C TRP A 72 -15.93 -10.25 -15.99
N SER A 73 -15.24 -10.93 -16.91
CA SER A 73 -15.71 -12.20 -17.46
C SER A 73 -15.65 -13.29 -16.37
N PRO A 74 -16.75 -14.00 -16.09
CA PRO A 74 -16.76 -15.08 -15.10
C PRO A 74 -15.69 -16.14 -15.38
N SER A 75 -15.50 -16.51 -16.66
CA SER A 75 -14.53 -17.54 -17.08
C SER A 75 -13.06 -17.13 -16.89
N GLU A 76 -12.78 -15.83 -16.75
CA GLU A 76 -11.43 -15.30 -16.50
C GLU A 76 -11.25 -14.85 -15.04
N THR A 77 -12.19 -15.21 -14.17
CA THR A 77 -12.28 -14.82 -12.75
C THR A 77 -12.26 -16.05 -11.85
N ALA A 78 -11.58 -15.94 -10.70
CA ALA A 78 -11.65 -16.93 -9.62
C ALA A 78 -12.04 -16.29 -8.29
N ILE A 79 -12.71 -17.04 -7.43
CA ILE A 79 -12.85 -16.74 -6.00
C ILE A 79 -11.94 -17.70 -5.23
N ILE A 80 -11.07 -17.17 -4.37
CA ILE A 80 -10.23 -17.95 -3.46
C ILE A 80 -10.79 -17.78 -2.04
N VAL A 81 -11.15 -18.92 -1.43
CA VAL A 81 -11.71 -19.02 -0.08
C VAL A 81 -10.60 -19.38 0.89
N CYS A 82 -10.11 -18.38 1.64
CA CYS A 82 -9.00 -18.49 2.58
C CYS A 82 -9.48 -18.93 3.97
N ASP A 83 -8.95 -20.06 4.46
CA ASP A 83 -8.94 -20.42 5.89
C ASP A 83 -10.29 -20.37 6.65
N VAL A 84 -11.44 -20.53 5.97
CA VAL A 84 -12.78 -20.57 6.59
C VAL A 84 -12.98 -21.90 7.34
N TRP A 85 -12.30 -22.05 8.48
CA TRP A 85 -12.15 -23.31 9.22
C TRP A 85 -13.39 -23.76 9.99
N ASP A 86 -13.36 -25.01 10.47
CA ASP A 86 -14.43 -25.62 11.26
C ASP A 86 -14.45 -25.20 12.74
N TYR A 87 -13.31 -24.79 13.30
CA TYR A 87 -13.20 -24.21 14.65
C TYR A 87 -11.99 -23.27 14.76
N HIS A 88 -12.02 -22.31 15.68
CA HIS A 88 -10.92 -21.41 16.02
C HIS A 88 -10.68 -21.36 17.53
N HIS A 89 -9.50 -20.90 17.97
CA HIS A 89 -9.16 -20.84 19.41
C HIS A 89 -9.94 -19.73 20.13
N CYS A 90 -10.19 -18.61 19.45
CA CYS A 90 -11.14 -17.57 19.82
C CYS A 90 -12.57 -18.02 19.46
N LEU A 91 -13.50 -18.03 20.42
CA LEU A 91 -14.92 -18.35 20.21
C LEU A 91 -15.65 -17.23 19.45
N ASN A 92 -15.31 -15.96 19.68
CA ASN A 92 -15.90 -14.83 18.98
C ASN A 92 -15.56 -14.83 17.47
N ALA A 93 -14.36 -15.28 17.09
CA ALA A 93 -14.01 -15.54 15.69
C ALA A 93 -14.85 -16.69 15.07
N VAL A 94 -15.12 -17.78 15.82
CA VAL A 94 -16.03 -18.84 15.36
C VAL A 94 -17.43 -18.29 15.13
N ARG A 95 -17.96 -17.49 16.07
CA ARG A 95 -19.29 -16.89 15.97
C ARG A 95 -19.43 -15.97 14.74
N ARG A 96 -18.43 -15.13 14.47
CA ARG A 96 -18.41 -14.26 13.29
C ARG A 96 -18.37 -15.09 11.99
N LEU A 97 -17.52 -16.11 11.93
CA LEU A 97 -17.48 -17.05 10.80
C LEU A 97 -18.84 -17.72 10.57
N GLU A 98 -19.47 -18.27 11.61
CA GLU A 98 -20.79 -18.91 11.53
C GLU A 98 -21.90 -17.96 11.04
N GLU A 99 -21.79 -16.66 11.33
CA GLU A 99 -22.78 -15.65 10.93
C GLU A 99 -22.68 -15.28 9.44
N PHE A 100 -21.46 -15.10 8.89
CA PHE A 100 -21.30 -14.71 7.47
C PHE A 100 -21.20 -15.89 6.50
N ALA A 101 -20.73 -17.06 6.95
CA ALA A 101 -20.50 -18.23 6.09
C ALA A 101 -21.72 -18.67 5.26
N PRO A 102 -22.98 -18.66 5.75
CA PRO A 102 -24.15 -18.99 4.93
C PRO A 102 -24.36 -18.05 3.75
N ARG A 103 -23.96 -16.77 3.86
CA ARG A 103 -24.01 -15.80 2.75
C ARG A 103 -22.84 -16.00 1.80
N LEU A 104 -21.63 -16.29 2.30
CA LEU A 104 -20.49 -16.65 1.46
C LEU A 104 -20.77 -17.91 0.62
N ASP A 105 -21.36 -18.95 1.21
CA ASP A 105 -21.78 -20.15 0.49
C ASP A 105 -22.78 -19.84 -0.66
N ALA A 106 -23.70 -18.89 -0.44
CA ALA A 106 -24.61 -18.41 -1.49
C ALA A 106 -23.86 -17.64 -2.61
N VAL A 107 -22.89 -16.78 -2.27
CA VAL A 107 -22.00 -16.10 -3.24
C VAL A 107 -21.29 -17.14 -4.10
N LEU A 108 -20.64 -18.12 -3.47
CA LEU A 108 -19.87 -19.16 -4.14
C LEU A 108 -20.75 -20.02 -5.04
N LYS A 109 -22.00 -20.31 -4.64
CA LYS A 109 -22.98 -21.00 -5.50
C LYS A 109 -23.33 -20.18 -6.74
N LYS A 110 -23.75 -18.92 -6.57
CA LYS A 110 -24.13 -18.05 -7.70
C LYS A 110 -22.96 -17.81 -8.67
N ALA A 111 -21.77 -17.51 -8.15
CA ALA A 111 -20.57 -17.30 -8.95
C ALA A 111 -20.13 -18.56 -9.72
N ARG A 112 -20.16 -19.75 -9.08
CA ARG A 112 -19.84 -21.04 -9.71
C ARG A 112 -20.83 -21.42 -10.82
N ASP A 113 -22.09 -21.02 -10.69
CA ASP A 113 -23.12 -21.22 -11.72
C ASP A 113 -23.02 -20.18 -12.86
N GLN A 114 -22.44 -19.00 -12.61
CA GLN A 114 -22.03 -18.04 -13.65
C GLN A 114 -20.72 -18.43 -14.36
N GLY A 115 -20.00 -19.45 -13.87
CA GLY A 115 -18.75 -19.96 -14.48
C GLY A 115 -17.45 -19.47 -13.85
N VAL A 116 -17.50 -18.81 -12.69
CA VAL A 116 -16.33 -18.41 -11.90
C VAL A 116 -15.62 -19.66 -11.33
N THR A 117 -14.29 -19.67 -11.36
CA THR A 117 -13.51 -20.77 -10.77
C THR A 117 -13.43 -20.63 -9.24
N ILE A 118 -13.86 -21.64 -8.49
CA ILE A 118 -13.77 -21.63 -7.02
C ILE A 118 -12.55 -22.43 -6.55
N ILE A 119 -11.72 -21.81 -5.73
CA ILE A 119 -10.54 -22.43 -5.11
C ILE A 119 -10.68 -22.34 -3.59
N HIS A 120 -10.71 -23.49 -2.92
CA HIS A 120 -10.69 -23.56 -1.46
C HIS A 120 -9.25 -23.71 -0.97
N SER A 121 -8.83 -22.84 -0.06
CA SER A 121 -7.46 -22.78 0.45
C SER A 121 -7.49 -22.79 1.99
N PRO A 122 -7.72 -23.96 2.62
CA PRO A 122 -7.95 -24.11 4.06
C PRO A 122 -6.65 -24.35 4.86
N SER A 123 -5.50 -24.08 4.25
CA SER A 123 -4.15 -24.19 4.81
C SER A 123 -3.91 -25.43 5.67
N ASP A 124 -3.66 -25.28 6.97
CA ASP A 124 -3.15 -26.33 7.84
C ASP A 124 -4.11 -27.55 7.97
N CYS A 125 -5.32 -27.44 7.42
CA CYS A 125 -6.33 -28.49 7.26
C CYS A 125 -6.13 -29.43 6.05
N MET A 126 -5.11 -29.26 5.19
CA MET A 126 -4.95 -30.08 3.97
C MET A 126 -5.08 -31.61 4.16
N PRO A 127 -4.65 -32.24 5.29
CA PRO A 127 -4.83 -33.68 5.50
C PRO A 127 -6.28 -34.18 5.44
N ALA A 128 -7.28 -33.31 5.70
CA ALA A 128 -8.69 -33.68 5.58
C ALA A 128 -9.19 -33.86 4.13
N TYR A 129 -8.35 -33.56 3.13
CA TYR A 129 -8.69 -33.60 1.70
C TYR A 129 -7.81 -34.55 0.88
N GLU A 130 -7.06 -35.43 1.54
CA GLU A 130 -6.35 -36.52 0.85
C GLU A 130 -7.35 -37.42 0.10
N GLY A 131 -7.12 -37.65 -1.19
CA GLY A 131 -8.05 -38.37 -2.07
C GLY A 131 -9.35 -37.64 -2.41
N HIS A 132 -9.52 -36.35 -2.05
CA HIS A 132 -10.69 -35.58 -2.46
C HIS A 132 -10.55 -35.10 -3.92
N ALA A 133 -11.58 -35.32 -4.76
CA ALA A 133 -11.50 -35.05 -6.19
C ALA A 133 -11.09 -33.60 -6.56
N ALA A 134 -11.51 -32.60 -5.77
CA ALA A 134 -11.09 -31.21 -5.96
C ALA A 134 -9.62 -30.93 -5.53
N ARG A 135 -9.05 -31.73 -4.60
CA ARG A 135 -7.62 -31.72 -4.26
C ARG A 135 -6.80 -32.28 -5.42
N GLU A 136 -7.18 -33.47 -5.90
CA GLU A 136 -6.54 -34.12 -7.05
C GLU A 136 -6.58 -33.23 -8.30
N ARG A 137 -7.68 -32.51 -8.53
CA ARG A 137 -7.84 -31.54 -9.63
C ARG A 137 -6.85 -30.38 -9.57
N ALA A 138 -6.48 -29.91 -8.37
CA ALA A 138 -5.47 -28.87 -8.19
C ALA A 138 -4.06 -29.43 -8.42
N MET A 139 -3.76 -30.63 -7.90
CA MET A 139 -2.47 -31.30 -8.15
C MET A 139 -2.25 -31.66 -9.62
N ALA A 140 -3.33 -31.95 -10.36
CA ALA A 140 -3.31 -32.24 -11.80
C ALA A 140 -3.31 -30.99 -12.69
N ALA A 141 -3.31 -29.77 -12.13
CA ALA A 141 -3.29 -28.54 -12.90
C ALA A 141 -1.97 -28.41 -13.69
N PRO A 142 -2.01 -28.16 -15.02
CA PRO A 142 -0.80 -27.96 -15.83
C PRO A 142 0.12 -26.89 -15.24
N ARG A 143 1.40 -27.23 -15.03
CA ARG A 143 2.40 -26.30 -14.48
C ARG A 143 2.50 -25.04 -15.34
N ALA A 144 2.39 -23.87 -14.71
CA ALA A 144 2.52 -22.59 -15.37
C ALA A 144 3.88 -22.43 -16.07
N LYS A 145 3.88 -21.77 -17.24
CA LYS A 145 5.10 -21.46 -18.00
C LYS A 145 6.05 -20.54 -17.22
N GLN A 146 5.48 -19.67 -16.40
CA GLN A 146 6.18 -18.83 -15.44
C GLN A 146 5.51 -19.02 -14.08
N VAL A 147 6.30 -19.39 -13.08
CA VAL A 147 5.88 -19.46 -11.68
C VAL A 147 6.60 -18.31 -10.96
N PRO A 148 5.91 -17.38 -10.28
CA PRO A 148 6.56 -16.23 -9.67
C PRO A 148 7.56 -16.64 -8.58
N HIS A 149 8.62 -15.86 -8.42
CA HIS A 149 9.55 -16.11 -7.32
C HIS A 149 8.85 -15.93 -5.98
N ALA A 150 9.14 -16.81 -5.03
CA ALA A 150 8.54 -16.81 -3.70
C ALA A 150 6.99 -16.83 -3.69
N ILE A 151 6.35 -17.47 -4.69
CA ILE A 151 4.88 -17.65 -4.69
C ILE A 151 4.41 -18.67 -3.64
N GLY A 152 5.26 -19.63 -3.27
CA GLY A 152 4.97 -20.62 -2.23
C GLY A 152 5.15 -20.08 -0.80
N ASP A 153 5.67 -18.87 -0.65
CA ASP A 153 6.11 -18.31 0.63
C ASP A 153 5.06 -17.33 1.21
N TRP A 154 5.17 -17.04 2.51
CA TRP A 154 4.36 -16.02 3.17
C TRP A 154 4.78 -14.61 2.73
N CYS A 155 3.81 -13.74 2.45
CA CYS A 155 4.04 -12.40 1.91
C CYS A 155 3.60 -11.32 2.90
N SER A 156 4.54 -10.83 3.73
CA SER A 156 4.22 -9.83 4.77
C SER A 156 4.11 -8.37 4.28
N GLN A 157 4.50 -8.06 3.03
CA GLN A 157 4.24 -6.77 2.35
C GLN A 157 4.18 -6.94 0.82
N ILE A 158 3.64 -5.92 0.16
CA ILE A 158 4.02 -5.51 -1.21
C ILE A 158 4.57 -4.06 -1.22
N PRO A 159 5.21 -3.59 -2.31
CA PRO A 159 5.95 -2.32 -2.33
C PRO A 159 5.11 -1.06 -2.08
N SER A 160 3.83 -1.09 -2.45
CA SER A 160 2.88 0.01 -2.20
C SER A 160 2.55 0.20 -0.71
N GLU A 161 2.82 -0.81 0.13
CA GLU A 161 2.71 -0.72 1.60
C GLU A 161 3.97 -0.18 2.28
N GLU A 162 5.07 0.14 1.57
CA GLU A 162 6.34 0.60 2.18
C GLU A 162 6.18 1.88 3.03
N ARG A 163 5.22 2.74 2.64
CA ARG A 163 4.87 3.99 3.34
C ARG A 163 3.74 3.83 4.35
N ALA A 164 3.14 2.64 4.47
CA ALA A 164 2.02 2.40 5.36
C ALA A 164 2.45 2.23 6.82
N ALA A 165 1.65 2.75 7.74
CA ALA A 165 1.62 2.29 9.14
C ALA A 165 0.53 1.21 9.27
N TYR A 166 0.81 0.15 10.02
CA TYR A 166 -0.17 -0.92 10.20
C TYR A 166 -1.23 -0.51 11.24
N PRO A 167 -2.54 -0.63 10.96
CA PRO A 167 -3.55 0.20 11.63
C PRO A 167 -4.14 -0.40 12.92
N ILE A 168 -3.71 -1.59 13.34
CA ILE A 168 -4.09 -2.25 14.60
C ILE A 168 -2.88 -2.96 15.22
N ASP A 169 -2.89 -3.13 16.54
CA ASP A 169 -2.04 -4.10 17.22
C ASP A 169 -2.79 -5.43 17.36
N GLN A 170 -2.14 -6.50 16.91
CA GLN A 170 -2.64 -7.88 16.91
C GLN A 170 -1.61 -8.84 17.54
N SER A 171 -0.67 -8.31 18.32
CA SER A 171 0.51 -9.07 18.77
C SER A 171 0.25 -10.06 19.92
N ASP A 172 -0.93 -10.00 20.54
CA ASP A 172 -1.47 -11.06 21.41
C ASP A 172 -2.20 -12.18 20.63
N GLY A 173 -2.25 -12.09 19.29
CA GLY A 173 -3.00 -12.97 18.41
C GLY A 173 -4.38 -12.43 18.03
N GLY A 174 -4.83 -11.31 18.63
CA GLY A 174 -6.13 -10.69 18.34
C GLY A 174 -7.32 -11.36 19.01
N GLU A 175 -7.09 -12.11 20.09
CA GLU A 175 -8.10 -12.82 20.90
C GLU A 175 -9.11 -11.84 21.53
N ASP A 176 -10.38 -11.93 21.16
CA ASP A 176 -11.47 -11.05 21.63
C ASP A 176 -12.57 -11.75 22.45
N ASP A 177 -12.31 -12.95 22.96
CA ASP A 177 -13.14 -13.63 23.96
C ASP A 177 -13.08 -12.95 25.35
N ASP A 178 -14.14 -13.10 26.16
CA ASP A 178 -14.04 -12.89 27.61
C ASP A 178 -13.15 -14.00 28.22
N PRO A 179 -12.22 -13.71 29.15
CA PRO A 179 -11.29 -14.72 29.68
C PRO A 179 -11.94 -15.94 30.36
N GLN A 180 -13.16 -15.81 30.91
CA GLN A 180 -13.90 -16.94 31.49
C GLN A 180 -14.60 -17.75 30.40
N GLU A 181 -15.17 -17.07 29.40
CA GLU A 181 -15.75 -17.72 28.22
C GLU A 181 -14.67 -18.47 27.41
N HIS A 182 -13.50 -17.88 27.21
CA HIS A 182 -12.34 -18.50 26.58
C HIS A 182 -11.89 -19.76 27.34
N ALA A 183 -11.84 -19.71 28.68
CA ALA A 183 -11.48 -20.88 29.48
C ALA A 183 -12.50 -22.03 29.32
N VAL A 184 -13.80 -21.72 29.26
CA VAL A 184 -14.86 -22.72 28.99
C VAL A 184 -14.77 -23.26 27.57
N TRP A 185 -14.50 -22.40 26.58
CA TRP A 185 -14.31 -22.81 25.19
C TRP A 185 -13.07 -23.70 25.00
N ARG A 186 -11.97 -23.36 25.68
CA ARG A 186 -10.74 -24.16 25.71
C ARG A 186 -10.99 -25.60 26.16
N GLU A 187 -11.70 -25.78 27.27
CA GLU A 187 -12.09 -27.13 27.73
C GLU A 187 -13.06 -27.81 26.75
N LYS A 188 -13.97 -27.06 26.12
CA LYS A 188 -14.87 -27.60 25.09
C LYS A 188 -14.11 -28.11 23.86
N LEU A 189 -13.03 -27.45 23.46
CA LEU A 189 -12.15 -27.92 22.39
C LEU A 189 -11.44 -29.23 22.78
N ILE A 190 -11.04 -29.39 24.05
CA ILE A 190 -10.48 -30.66 24.58
C ILE A 190 -11.53 -31.79 24.51
N GLU A 191 -12.77 -31.54 24.94
CA GLU A 191 -13.87 -32.52 24.83
C GLU A 191 -14.13 -32.95 23.38
N LEU A 192 -13.97 -32.04 22.42
CA LEU A 192 -14.13 -32.28 20.98
C LEU A 192 -12.89 -32.95 20.34
N GLY A 193 -11.87 -33.31 21.12
CA GLY A 193 -10.64 -33.93 20.64
C GLY A 193 -9.77 -32.99 19.78
N ARG A 194 -9.88 -31.68 19.99
CA ARG A 194 -9.11 -30.64 19.28
C ARG A 194 -7.94 -30.16 20.14
N ALA A 195 -6.86 -29.73 19.48
CA ALA A 195 -5.77 -29.03 20.14
C ALA A 195 -6.22 -27.57 20.41
N PRO A 196 -6.40 -27.10 21.66
CA PRO A 196 -7.16 -25.87 21.88
C PRO A 196 -6.53 -24.60 21.30
N ASN A 197 -5.21 -24.57 21.14
CA ASN A 197 -4.50 -23.44 20.54
C ASN A 197 -4.58 -23.43 18.99
N LEU A 198 -4.86 -24.57 18.36
CA LEU A 198 -4.94 -24.78 16.90
C LEU A 198 -6.06 -25.80 16.58
N PRO A 199 -7.34 -25.48 16.83
CA PRO A 199 -8.40 -26.50 16.84
C PRO A 199 -8.95 -26.88 15.46
N TRP A 200 -8.63 -26.13 14.41
CA TRP A 200 -9.09 -26.40 13.04
C TRP A 200 -8.54 -27.70 12.47
N GLN A 201 -9.37 -28.40 11.69
CA GLN A 201 -9.00 -29.62 10.96
C GLN A 201 -9.57 -29.68 9.54
N ARG A 202 -10.56 -28.85 9.21
CA ARG A 202 -11.19 -28.76 7.89
C ARG A 202 -11.82 -27.38 7.69
N GLN A 203 -12.38 -27.15 6.50
CA GLN A 203 -13.24 -25.98 6.23
C GLN A 203 -14.59 -26.17 6.96
N SER A 204 -15.23 -25.09 7.38
CA SER A 204 -16.57 -25.12 7.95
C SER A 204 -17.55 -25.85 7.04
N ALA A 205 -18.39 -26.71 7.63
CA ALA A 205 -19.44 -27.42 6.93
C ALA A 205 -20.56 -26.51 6.39
N LEU A 206 -20.53 -25.21 6.75
CA LEU A 206 -21.40 -24.18 6.17
C LEU A 206 -21.00 -23.79 4.74
N ILE A 207 -19.77 -24.07 4.30
CA ILE A 207 -19.27 -23.75 2.95
C ILE A 207 -19.23 -25.00 2.07
N SER A 208 -20.06 -25.04 1.03
CA SER A 208 -20.17 -26.16 0.09
C SER A 208 -19.00 -26.22 -0.89
N ILE A 209 -18.28 -27.35 -0.91
CA ILE A 209 -17.27 -27.68 -1.95
C ILE A 209 -17.92 -28.58 -3.00
N ASP A 210 -17.94 -28.14 -4.27
CA ASP A 210 -18.38 -28.93 -5.41
C ASP A 210 -17.22 -29.81 -5.89
N ALA A 211 -17.26 -31.09 -5.51
CA ALA A 211 -16.20 -32.06 -5.85
C ALA A 211 -15.98 -32.24 -7.37
N ALA A 212 -16.94 -31.86 -8.23
CA ALA A 212 -16.83 -31.96 -9.68
C ALA A 212 -16.26 -30.69 -10.34
N ARG A 213 -16.54 -29.50 -9.79
CA ARG A 213 -16.13 -28.21 -10.37
C ARG A 213 -14.93 -27.54 -9.69
N ASP A 214 -14.79 -27.70 -8.38
CA ASP A 214 -13.89 -26.87 -7.57
C ASP A 214 -12.47 -27.43 -7.43
N PHE A 215 -11.62 -26.63 -6.80
CA PHE A 215 -10.21 -26.89 -6.51
C PHE A 215 -9.93 -26.79 -5.02
N ILE A 216 -8.99 -27.58 -4.49
CA ILE A 216 -8.47 -27.43 -3.12
C ILE A 216 -6.93 -27.38 -3.15
N SER A 217 -6.36 -26.26 -2.72
CA SER A 217 -4.92 -26.14 -2.43
C SER A 217 -4.62 -24.93 -1.55
N ASP A 218 -3.71 -25.10 -0.61
CA ASP A 218 -3.04 -24.08 0.21
C ASP A 218 -1.71 -23.61 -0.39
N ARG A 219 -1.20 -24.31 -1.41
CA ARG A 219 0.10 -24.05 -2.00
C ARG A 219 0.01 -23.00 -3.10
N GLY A 220 0.69 -21.88 -2.90
CA GLY A 220 0.71 -20.78 -3.88
C GLY A 220 1.18 -21.21 -5.27
N ASP A 221 2.09 -22.17 -5.41
CA ASP A 221 2.53 -22.67 -6.71
C ASP A 221 1.46 -23.54 -7.42
N GLU A 222 0.69 -24.34 -6.67
CA GLU A 222 -0.43 -25.11 -7.22
C GLU A 222 -1.64 -24.21 -7.54
N VAL A 223 -1.99 -23.28 -6.66
CA VAL A 223 -3.02 -22.26 -6.92
C VAL A 223 -2.66 -21.44 -8.16
N TRP A 224 -1.41 -21.03 -8.31
CA TRP A 224 -0.94 -20.34 -9.52
C TRP A 224 -1.07 -21.21 -10.78
N ASN A 225 -0.78 -22.51 -10.72
CA ASN A 225 -1.01 -23.43 -11.84
C ASN A 225 -2.51 -23.53 -12.21
N VAL A 226 -3.43 -23.52 -11.22
CA VAL A 226 -4.89 -23.49 -11.47
C VAL A 226 -5.29 -22.19 -12.17
N LEU A 227 -4.81 -21.03 -11.69
CA LEU A 227 -5.09 -19.72 -12.28
C LEU A 227 -4.57 -19.63 -13.74
N GLU A 228 -3.30 -19.99 -13.97
CA GLU A 228 -2.66 -19.90 -15.29
C GLU A 228 -3.23 -20.90 -16.29
N SER A 229 -3.48 -22.15 -15.89
CA SER A 229 -4.05 -23.17 -16.79
C SER A 229 -5.50 -22.89 -17.21
N ARG A 230 -6.18 -21.97 -16.52
CA ARG A 230 -7.52 -21.46 -16.87
C ARG A 230 -7.53 -20.07 -17.50
N GLY A 231 -6.37 -19.40 -17.60
CA GLY A 231 -6.30 -18.03 -18.11
C GLY A 231 -6.93 -16.99 -17.17
N ILE A 232 -6.99 -17.27 -15.87
CA ILE A 232 -7.59 -16.37 -14.88
C ILE A 232 -6.76 -15.09 -14.77
N LYS A 233 -7.40 -13.96 -15.04
CA LYS A 233 -6.83 -12.61 -14.91
C LYS A 233 -7.25 -11.95 -13.60
N ASN A 234 -8.45 -12.30 -13.10
CA ASN A 234 -9.10 -11.62 -12.00
C ASN A 234 -9.27 -12.56 -10.80
N VAL A 235 -9.03 -12.05 -9.59
CA VAL A 235 -9.12 -12.82 -8.35
C VAL A 235 -9.95 -12.03 -7.33
N ILE A 236 -10.98 -12.67 -6.79
CA ILE A 236 -11.71 -12.18 -5.62
C ILE A 236 -11.22 -13.01 -4.44
N LEU A 237 -10.73 -12.36 -3.38
CA LEU A 237 -10.38 -13.05 -2.13
C LEU A 237 -11.45 -12.81 -1.05
N THR A 238 -11.68 -13.84 -0.25
CA THR A 238 -12.61 -13.89 0.88
C THR A 238 -12.12 -14.95 1.86
N GLY A 239 -12.47 -14.85 3.14
CA GLY A 239 -11.95 -15.72 4.17
C GLY A 239 -11.94 -15.08 5.54
N VAL A 240 -11.31 -15.72 6.53
CA VAL A 240 -11.14 -15.15 7.88
C VAL A 240 -9.71 -14.70 8.16
N HIS A 241 -9.57 -13.86 9.17
CA HIS A 241 -8.32 -13.28 9.64
C HIS A 241 -7.68 -12.41 8.55
N VAL A 242 -8.41 -11.38 8.10
CA VAL A 242 -8.04 -10.51 6.96
C VAL A 242 -6.66 -9.89 7.14
N ASN A 243 -6.40 -9.38 8.34
CA ASN A 243 -5.15 -8.84 8.86
C ASN A 243 -3.99 -9.86 8.98
N MET A 244 -4.21 -11.11 8.59
CA MET A 244 -3.26 -12.22 8.68
C MET A 244 -3.33 -13.07 7.41
N CYS A 245 -4.25 -14.03 7.34
CA CYS A 245 -4.25 -15.11 6.36
C CYS A 245 -4.66 -14.64 4.96
N VAL A 246 -5.73 -13.86 4.85
CA VAL A 246 -6.22 -13.31 3.56
C VAL A 246 -5.17 -12.41 2.92
N LEU A 247 -4.45 -11.61 3.72
CA LEU A 247 -3.31 -10.80 3.26
C LEU A 247 -2.09 -11.64 2.85
N GLY A 248 -1.61 -12.50 3.75
CA GLY A 248 -0.23 -12.97 3.76
C GLY A 248 0.04 -14.42 3.35
N ARG A 249 -0.98 -15.29 3.24
CA ARG A 249 -0.78 -16.69 2.77
C ARG A 249 -0.14 -16.73 1.36
N PRO A 250 0.44 -17.87 0.93
CA PRO A 250 1.00 -18.06 -0.42
C PRO A 250 0.03 -17.76 -1.58
N PHE A 251 -1.28 -17.81 -1.34
CA PHE A 251 -2.36 -17.49 -2.27
C PHE A 251 -3.09 -16.15 -1.91
N GLY A 252 -2.57 -15.40 -0.94
CA GLY A 252 -3.17 -14.20 -0.36
C GLY A 252 -3.15 -12.96 -1.27
N LEU A 253 -3.84 -11.90 -0.84
CA LEU A 253 -4.00 -10.63 -1.57
C LEU A 253 -2.65 -10.07 -2.04
N ARG A 254 -1.66 -10.06 -1.14
CA ARG A 254 -0.31 -9.55 -1.42
C ARG A 254 0.39 -10.37 -2.51
N GLN A 255 0.24 -11.70 -2.52
CA GLN A 255 0.79 -12.55 -3.57
C GLN A 255 0.07 -12.35 -4.91
N MET A 256 -1.26 -12.18 -4.92
CA MET A 256 -2.00 -11.95 -6.16
C MET A 256 -1.68 -10.58 -6.76
N ALA A 257 -1.62 -9.52 -5.94
CA ALA A 257 -1.26 -8.17 -6.35
C ALA A 257 0.20 -8.07 -6.85
N ARG A 258 1.17 -8.52 -6.04
CA ARG A 258 2.63 -8.45 -6.36
C ARG A 258 2.97 -9.11 -7.69
N ASN A 259 2.27 -10.18 -8.02
CA ASN A 259 2.54 -10.99 -9.21
C ASN A 259 1.56 -10.68 -10.38
N GLY A 260 0.80 -9.57 -10.30
CA GLY A 260 0.11 -8.98 -11.45
C GLY A 260 -1.27 -9.52 -11.80
N LYS A 261 -2.00 -10.13 -10.84
CA LYS A 261 -3.44 -10.41 -11.01
C LYS A 261 -4.26 -9.17 -10.68
N ARG A 262 -5.38 -8.94 -11.38
CA ARG A 262 -6.41 -7.99 -10.93
C ARG A 262 -7.11 -8.59 -9.72
N VAL A 263 -6.70 -8.20 -8.53
CA VAL A 263 -7.24 -8.74 -7.28
C VAL A 263 -8.17 -7.72 -6.60
N VAL A 264 -9.21 -8.21 -5.94
CA VAL A 264 -10.04 -7.46 -4.99
C VAL A 264 -10.32 -8.29 -3.74
N LEU A 265 -10.55 -7.62 -2.61
CA LEU A 265 -11.12 -8.23 -1.40
C LEU A 265 -12.65 -8.12 -1.45
N MET A 266 -13.36 -9.20 -1.11
CA MET A 266 -14.79 -9.12 -0.75
C MET A 266 -14.91 -8.68 0.72
N SER A 267 -15.05 -7.38 0.95
CA SER A 267 -14.81 -6.74 2.25
C SER A 267 -15.90 -7.04 3.29
N ASP A 268 -17.10 -7.41 2.86
CA ASP A 268 -18.21 -7.81 3.74
C ASP A 268 -18.25 -9.32 4.02
N MET A 269 -17.45 -10.13 3.31
CA MET A 269 -17.27 -11.58 3.56
C MET A 269 -15.87 -11.86 4.11
N THR A 270 -15.49 -11.11 5.15
CA THR A 270 -14.24 -11.32 5.90
C THR A 270 -14.33 -10.88 7.36
N ASP A 271 -13.31 -11.22 8.14
CA ASP A 271 -13.22 -10.95 9.57
C ASP A 271 -11.75 -10.75 9.99
N ALA A 272 -11.47 -9.95 11.03
CA ALA A 272 -10.11 -9.67 11.50
C ALA A 272 -9.82 -10.38 12.84
N MET A 273 -8.56 -10.76 13.08
CA MET A 273 -8.09 -11.08 14.43
C MET A 273 -7.66 -9.80 15.15
N TYR A 274 -8.58 -9.16 15.86
CA TYR A 274 -8.31 -7.93 16.59
C TYR A 274 -9.01 -7.92 17.96
N ASN A 275 -8.22 -7.70 19.01
CA ASN A 275 -8.68 -7.56 20.39
C ASN A 275 -8.98 -6.07 20.69
N PRO A 276 -10.23 -5.68 21.02
CA PRO A 276 -10.59 -4.31 21.40
C PRO A 276 -9.83 -3.74 22.62
N GLN A 277 -9.17 -4.59 23.42
CA GLN A 277 -8.29 -4.18 24.52
C GLN A 277 -6.86 -3.86 24.08
N ARG A 278 -6.57 -3.88 22.77
CA ARG A 278 -5.29 -3.48 22.18
C ARG A 278 -5.45 -2.22 21.33
N TRP A 279 -4.34 -1.49 21.15
CA TRP A 279 -4.31 -0.29 20.31
C TRP A 279 -4.90 -0.56 18.91
N PRO A 280 -5.76 0.33 18.36
CA PRO A 280 -6.09 1.67 18.85
C PRO A 280 -7.29 1.77 19.82
N TYR A 281 -7.63 0.70 20.54
CA TYR A 281 -8.71 0.65 21.56
C TYR A 281 -10.12 0.94 21.00
N VAL A 282 -10.36 0.48 19.78
CA VAL A 282 -11.60 0.66 19.01
C VAL A 282 -12.47 -0.60 19.06
N SER A 283 -13.69 -0.54 18.52
CA SER A 283 -14.52 -1.73 18.41
C SER A 283 -13.87 -2.78 17.51
N HIS A 284 -14.19 -4.06 17.71
CA HIS A 284 -13.71 -5.13 16.83
C HIS A 284 -13.99 -4.82 15.34
N PHE A 285 -15.22 -4.39 15.03
CA PHE A 285 -15.65 -4.01 13.69
C PHE A 285 -14.87 -2.81 13.14
N THR A 286 -14.52 -1.85 13.99
CA THR A 286 -13.68 -0.70 13.60
C THR A 286 -12.25 -1.14 13.30
N GLY A 287 -11.71 -2.13 14.02
CA GLY A 287 -10.42 -2.74 13.68
C GLY A 287 -10.44 -3.46 12.32
N ASN A 288 -11.55 -4.11 11.98
CA ASN A 288 -11.77 -4.67 10.64
C ASN A 288 -11.86 -3.56 9.58
N ASP A 289 -12.68 -2.52 9.80
CA ASP A 289 -12.81 -1.37 8.90
C ASP A 289 -11.45 -0.69 8.64
N LEU A 290 -10.60 -0.57 9.66
CA LEU A 290 -9.25 -0.03 9.57
C LEU A 290 -8.32 -0.90 8.69
N ILE A 291 -8.44 -2.23 8.74
CA ILE A 291 -7.67 -3.14 7.87
C ILE A 291 -8.20 -3.14 6.43
N VAL A 292 -9.52 -3.09 6.23
CA VAL A 292 -10.13 -2.89 4.90
C VAL A 292 -9.63 -1.58 4.29
N SER A 293 -9.60 -0.50 5.07
CA SER A 293 -9.06 0.80 4.67
C SER A 293 -7.55 0.76 4.33
N HIS A 294 -6.74 -0.01 5.06
CA HIS A 294 -5.33 -0.25 4.69
C HIS A 294 -5.21 -0.99 3.34
N ILE A 295 -6.07 -1.99 3.09
CA ILE A 295 -6.09 -2.76 1.84
C ILE A 295 -6.43 -1.85 0.65
N GLU A 296 -7.47 -1.02 0.79
CA GLU A 296 -7.92 -0.06 -0.22
C GLU A 296 -6.89 1.02 -0.59
N ARG A 297 -6.02 1.39 0.37
CA ARG A 297 -4.95 2.39 0.19
C ARG A 297 -3.70 1.84 -0.48
N TYR A 298 -3.33 0.60 -0.16
CA TYR A 298 -1.97 0.11 -0.39
C TYR A 298 -1.88 -1.24 -1.11
N ILE A 299 -2.99 -1.95 -1.34
CA ILE A 299 -2.95 -3.34 -1.83
C ILE A 299 -3.88 -3.57 -3.02
N CYS A 300 -5.18 -3.37 -2.84
CA CYS A 300 -6.16 -3.58 -3.90
C CYS A 300 -7.53 -2.95 -3.55
N PRO A 301 -8.38 -2.72 -4.56
CA PRO A 301 -9.76 -2.32 -4.30
C PRO A 301 -10.58 -3.41 -3.57
N THR A 302 -11.74 -3.03 -3.07
CA THR A 302 -12.73 -3.89 -2.42
C THR A 302 -14.01 -3.97 -3.24
N ILE A 303 -14.79 -5.04 -3.03
CA ILE A 303 -16.16 -5.22 -3.50
C ILE A 303 -17.01 -5.79 -2.37
N THR A 304 -18.34 -5.69 -2.47
CA THR A 304 -19.29 -6.29 -1.53
C THR A 304 -20.07 -7.45 -2.15
N SER A 305 -20.55 -8.37 -1.32
CA SER A 305 -21.15 -9.64 -1.77
C SER A 305 -22.51 -9.50 -2.45
N ASP A 306 -23.22 -8.39 -2.22
CA ASP A 306 -24.44 -8.00 -2.94
C ASP A 306 -24.18 -7.67 -4.41
N GLN A 307 -22.98 -7.21 -4.79
CA GLN A 307 -22.63 -7.02 -6.20
C GLN A 307 -22.71 -8.34 -6.98
N ILE A 308 -22.51 -9.47 -6.30
CA ILE A 308 -22.78 -10.81 -6.84
C ILE A 308 -24.23 -11.23 -6.55
N LEU A 309 -24.73 -11.15 -5.32
CA LEU A 309 -26.03 -11.73 -4.92
C LEU A 309 -27.27 -10.91 -5.34
N GLY A 310 -27.20 -9.58 -5.20
CA GLY A 310 -28.30 -8.63 -5.14
C GLY A 310 -28.76 -8.36 -3.70
N GLY A 311 -29.30 -7.16 -3.44
CA GLY A 311 -29.72 -6.69 -2.12
C GLY A 311 -28.71 -5.74 -1.49
N GLU A 312 -28.65 -5.70 -0.16
CA GLU A 312 -27.71 -4.87 0.60
C GLU A 312 -26.42 -5.65 0.96
N PRO A 313 -25.28 -4.97 1.19
CA PRO A 313 -24.07 -5.57 1.77
C PRO A 313 -24.32 -6.32 3.08
N PHE A 314 -23.44 -7.27 3.42
CA PHE A 314 -23.50 -7.93 4.73
C PHE A 314 -23.05 -7.00 5.86
N ARG A 315 -23.71 -7.12 7.03
CA ARG A 315 -23.27 -6.51 8.29
C ARG A 315 -23.59 -7.48 9.43
N PHE A 316 -22.65 -7.67 10.35
CA PHE A 316 -22.84 -8.49 11.54
C PHE A 316 -23.96 -7.92 12.42
N SER A 317 -24.82 -8.78 12.98
CA SER A 317 -25.92 -8.39 13.88
C SER A 317 -25.46 -7.70 15.17
N LYS A 318 -24.20 -7.92 15.57
CA LYS A 318 -23.53 -7.22 16.68
C LYS A 318 -22.95 -5.84 16.29
N ASP A 319 -22.82 -5.51 15.00
CA ASP A 319 -22.37 -4.18 14.58
C ASP A 319 -23.56 -3.20 14.50
N SER A 320 -23.98 -2.71 15.67
CA SER A 320 -25.01 -1.68 15.81
C SER A 320 -24.45 -0.26 15.86
N ARG A 321 -23.20 -0.02 15.42
CA ARG A 321 -22.56 1.31 15.49
C ARG A 321 -23.31 2.32 14.61
N PRO A 322 -23.69 3.50 15.13
CA PRO A 322 -24.20 4.59 14.29
C PRO A 322 -23.12 5.11 13.32
N HIS A 323 -23.55 5.60 12.17
CA HIS A 323 -22.66 6.08 11.11
C HIS A 323 -22.43 7.59 11.17
N VAL A 324 -21.21 8.00 11.53
CA VAL A 324 -20.76 9.40 11.46
C VAL A 324 -20.03 9.64 10.14
N VAL A 325 -20.45 10.66 9.39
CA VAL A 325 -19.71 11.15 8.21
C VAL A 325 -19.06 12.49 8.55
N MET A 326 -17.74 12.58 8.42
CA MET A 326 -16.97 13.81 8.62
C MET A 326 -16.57 14.43 7.27
N VAL A 327 -17.09 15.62 6.95
CA VAL A 327 -16.76 16.35 5.72
C VAL A 327 -15.71 17.41 6.00
N ILE A 328 -14.52 17.24 5.45
CA ILE A 328 -13.34 18.07 5.69
C ILE A 328 -12.97 18.84 4.42
N ALA A 329 -13.47 20.07 4.34
CA ALA A 329 -13.28 20.96 3.21
C ALA A 329 -12.81 22.37 3.66
N GLU A 330 -11.91 22.42 4.63
CA GLU A 330 -11.18 23.63 5.01
C GLU A 330 -9.66 23.45 4.82
N LYS A 331 -8.90 24.55 4.78
CA LYS A 331 -7.43 24.56 4.61
C LYS A 331 -6.70 25.31 5.76
N PRO A 332 -7.19 26.44 6.31
CA PRO A 332 -6.47 27.19 7.35
C PRO A 332 -6.22 26.52 8.71
N TYR A 333 -7.02 25.53 9.13
CA TYR A 333 -7.00 25.00 10.51
C TYR A 333 -6.55 23.54 10.63
N GLY A 334 -6.06 22.93 9.55
CA GLY A 334 -5.44 21.60 9.63
C GLY A 334 -6.39 20.44 9.96
N SER A 335 -7.71 20.63 9.85
CA SER A 335 -8.73 19.63 10.27
C SER A 335 -8.54 18.26 9.62
N HIS A 336 -7.89 18.21 8.45
CA HIS A 336 -7.55 16.98 7.73
C HIS A 336 -6.61 16.03 8.47
N ALA A 337 -5.93 16.49 9.53
CA ALA A 337 -5.11 15.65 10.41
C ALA A 337 -5.82 15.39 11.75
N THR A 338 -6.42 16.41 12.36
CA THR A 338 -6.99 16.29 13.71
C THR A 338 -8.33 15.57 13.78
N LEU A 339 -9.20 15.70 12.76
CA LEU A 339 -10.49 14.99 12.76
C LEU A 339 -10.36 13.48 12.52
N PRO A 340 -9.47 12.97 11.63
CA PRO A 340 -9.19 11.53 11.57
C PRO A 340 -8.62 10.95 12.86
N ASP A 341 -7.70 11.66 13.53
CA ASP A 341 -7.12 11.23 14.82
C ASP A 341 -8.20 11.16 15.92
N PHE A 342 -9.02 12.22 16.02
CA PHE A 342 -10.20 12.28 16.88
C PHE A 342 -11.23 11.18 16.57
N ALA A 343 -11.49 10.89 15.29
CA ALA A 343 -12.42 9.85 14.88
C ALA A 343 -12.00 8.46 15.38
N VAL A 344 -10.71 8.11 15.27
CA VAL A 344 -10.21 6.83 15.78
C VAL A 344 -10.25 6.81 17.31
N LYS A 345 -9.64 7.79 17.97
CA LYS A 345 -9.43 7.78 19.44
C LYS A 345 -10.70 7.99 20.25
N ALA A 346 -11.55 8.95 19.85
CA ALA A 346 -12.71 9.35 20.64
C ALA A 346 -14.04 8.70 20.21
N LEU A 347 -14.14 8.23 18.97
CA LEU A 347 -15.39 7.67 18.41
C LEU A 347 -15.28 6.21 17.96
N GLY A 348 -14.08 5.71 17.62
CA GLY A 348 -13.90 4.39 16.98
C GLY A 348 -14.35 3.19 17.82
N ARG A 349 -14.55 3.36 19.13
CA ARG A 349 -15.13 2.35 20.01
C ARG A 349 -16.63 2.11 19.77
N ASP A 350 -17.38 3.16 19.43
CA ASP A 350 -18.85 3.16 19.49
C ASP A 350 -19.51 3.56 18.15
N PHE A 351 -18.76 4.14 17.21
CA PHE A 351 -19.24 4.63 15.92
C PHE A 351 -18.52 4.00 14.72
N ARG A 352 -19.23 3.89 13.59
CA ARG A 352 -18.63 3.73 12.27
C ARG A 352 -18.36 5.12 11.72
N VAL A 353 -17.11 5.45 11.37
CA VAL A 353 -16.76 6.80 10.88
C VAL A 353 -16.24 6.74 9.45
N THR A 354 -16.86 7.51 8.55
CA THR A 354 -16.33 7.81 7.22
C THR A 354 -15.80 9.24 7.21
N VAL A 355 -14.60 9.45 6.66
CA VAL A 355 -14.01 10.78 6.48
C VAL A 355 -13.93 11.09 4.99
N LEU A 356 -14.51 12.23 4.59
CA LEU A 356 -14.44 12.77 3.24
C LEU A 356 -13.55 14.01 3.25
N HIS A 357 -12.62 14.10 2.30
CA HIS A 357 -11.81 15.30 2.10
C HIS A 357 -12.18 15.99 0.80
N ALA A 358 -12.12 17.32 0.76
CA ALA A 358 -12.17 18.04 -0.50
C ALA A 358 -10.95 17.75 -1.37
N ASP A 359 -11.19 17.66 -2.67
CA ASP A 359 -10.16 17.53 -3.70
C ASP A 359 -9.18 18.72 -3.68
N GLU A 360 -7.91 18.47 -4.02
CA GLU A 360 -6.86 19.49 -3.97
C GLU A 360 -6.77 20.35 -5.23
N GLU A 361 -7.17 19.82 -6.39
CA GLU A 361 -7.23 20.51 -7.69
C GLU A 361 -8.58 21.20 -7.88
N ASN A 362 -9.70 20.51 -7.62
CA ASN A 362 -11.05 21.08 -7.68
C ASN A 362 -11.58 21.42 -6.27
N PRO A 363 -11.53 22.69 -5.82
CA PRO A 363 -12.00 23.06 -4.49
C PRO A 363 -13.51 22.91 -4.27
N TYR A 364 -14.31 22.55 -5.26
CA TYR A 364 -15.73 22.26 -5.10
C TYR A 364 -16.08 20.77 -5.17
N SER A 365 -15.11 19.89 -5.45
CA SER A 365 -15.28 18.44 -5.41
C SER A 365 -14.99 17.89 -4.01
N ILE A 366 -15.83 16.97 -3.54
CA ILE A 366 -15.63 16.19 -2.31
C ILE A 366 -16.01 14.74 -2.65
N PRO A 367 -15.05 13.91 -3.14
CA PRO A 367 -15.34 12.53 -3.53
C PRO A 367 -15.96 11.72 -2.38
N GLY A 368 -16.97 10.89 -2.70
CA GLY A 368 -17.70 10.08 -1.71
C GLY A 368 -18.89 10.78 -1.04
N PHE A 369 -19.32 11.97 -1.51
CA PHE A 369 -20.40 12.76 -0.89
C PHE A 369 -21.74 12.01 -0.78
N GLU A 370 -21.99 11.08 -1.69
CA GLU A 370 -23.18 10.23 -1.75
C GLU A 370 -23.45 9.44 -0.46
N VAL A 371 -22.40 9.10 0.29
CA VAL A 371 -22.47 8.33 1.56
C VAL A 371 -23.23 9.07 2.67
N ILE A 372 -23.43 10.39 2.54
CA ILE A 372 -24.18 11.20 3.50
C ILE A 372 -25.65 10.75 3.57
N ARG A 373 -26.21 10.14 2.52
CA ARG A 373 -27.58 9.59 2.53
C ARG A 373 -27.77 8.57 3.67
N ASP A 374 -26.77 7.71 3.89
CA ASP A 374 -26.80 6.60 4.85
C ASP A 374 -26.27 6.97 6.25
N ALA A 375 -25.72 8.18 6.41
CA ALA A 375 -25.20 8.65 7.69
C ALA A 375 -26.28 8.82 8.76
N ASP A 376 -25.98 8.47 10.01
CA ASP A 376 -26.79 8.82 11.18
C ASP A 376 -26.41 10.20 11.73
N LEU A 377 -25.16 10.65 11.53
CA LEU A 377 -24.69 11.98 11.94
C LEU A 377 -23.69 12.57 10.94
N LEU A 378 -23.82 13.87 10.67
CA LEU A 378 -22.96 14.64 9.77
C LEU A 378 -22.13 15.66 10.55
N LEU A 379 -20.80 15.53 10.53
CA LEU A 379 -19.87 16.48 11.13
C LEU A 379 -19.14 17.26 10.02
N LEU A 380 -19.16 18.58 10.10
CA LEU A 380 -18.65 19.47 9.07
C LEU A 380 -17.46 20.29 9.58
N SER A 381 -16.32 20.22 8.90
CA SER A 381 -15.26 21.23 8.94
C SER A 381 -15.04 21.77 7.52
N VAL A 382 -15.94 22.64 7.09
CA VAL A 382 -16.05 23.14 5.72
C VAL A 382 -15.89 24.65 5.71
N ARG A 383 -15.23 25.21 4.68
CA ARG A 383 -15.03 26.66 4.57
C ARG A 383 -15.21 27.18 3.14
N ARG A 384 -16.18 28.08 2.93
CA ARG A 384 -16.36 28.89 1.71
C ARG A 384 -16.25 28.06 0.42
N ARG A 385 -17.03 26.98 0.33
CA ARG A 385 -17.15 26.15 -0.87
C ARG A 385 -18.48 26.41 -1.57
N LEU A 386 -18.53 26.17 -2.88
CA LEU A 386 -19.74 25.76 -3.56
C LEU A 386 -19.78 24.22 -3.57
N LEU A 387 -20.96 23.63 -3.79
CA LEU A 387 -21.11 22.20 -4.07
C LEU A 387 -21.73 22.00 -5.46
N PRO A 388 -21.46 20.88 -6.15
CA PRO A 388 -22.28 20.39 -7.27
C PRO A 388 -23.78 20.40 -6.93
N GLU A 389 -24.63 20.48 -7.95
CA GLU A 389 -26.09 20.46 -7.73
C GLU A 389 -26.59 19.18 -7.04
N GLU A 390 -26.00 18.02 -7.34
CA GLU A 390 -26.33 16.75 -6.67
C GLU A 390 -25.90 16.75 -5.20
N ASP A 391 -24.64 17.07 -4.90
CA ASP A 391 -24.10 17.20 -3.54
C ASP A 391 -24.92 18.18 -2.68
N MET A 392 -25.32 19.31 -3.25
CA MET A 392 -26.21 20.25 -2.56
C MET A 392 -27.62 19.67 -2.32
N SER A 393 -28.13 18.82 -3.21
CA SER A 393 -29.39 18.10 -2.98
C SER A 393 -29.24 17.10 -1.84
N ILE A 394 -28.19 16.27 -1.86
CA ILE A 394 -27.85 15.29 -0.80
C ILE A 394 -27.81 15.96 0.58
N LEU A 395 -27.10 17.09 0.69
CA LEU A 395 -26.99 17.85 1.94
C LEU A 395 -28.35 18.38 2.40
N ARG A 396 -29.18 18.92 1.49
CA ARG A 396 -30.50 19.46 1.82
C ARG A 396 -31.51 18.38 2.20
N GLU A 397 -31.49 17.24 1.52
CA GLU A 397 -32.28 16.04 1.83
C GLU A 397 -31.90 15.51 3.23
N TYR A 398 -30.61 15.37 3.52
CA TYR A 398 -30.11 14.96 4.84
C TYR A 398 -30.61 15.90 5.97
N VAL A 399 -30.44 17.22 5.80
CA VAL A 399 -30.85 18.20 6.82
C VAL A 399 -32.37 18.20 7.02
N THR A 400 -33.15 18.22 5.92
CA THR A 400 -34.61 18.29 5.98
C THR A 400 -35.27 16.98 6.43
N ALA A 401 -34.57 15.86 6.39
CA ALA A 401 -34.95 14.61 7.05
C ALA A 401 -34.81 14.66 8.59
N GLY A 402 -34.39 15.79 9.18
CA GLY A 402 -34.22 15.97 10.63
C GLY A 402 -32.96 15.33 11.21
N LYS A 403 -32.08 14.76 10.38
CA LYS A 403 -30.85 14.09 10.86
C LYS A 403 -29.88 15.09 11.52
N PRO A 404 -29.09 14.68 12.53
CA PRO A 404 -28.24 15.59 13.31
C PRO A 404 -27.04 16.14 12.53
N VAL A 405 -26.67 17.40 12.79
CA VAL A 405 -25.51 18.07 12.18
C VAL A 405 -24.60 18.72 13.22
N ILE A 406 -23.30 18.49 13.12
CA ILE A 406 -22.26 19.13 13.94
C ILE A 406 -21.42 20.08 13.07
N GLY A 407 -21.27 21.32 13.51
CA GLY A 407 -20.44 22.34 12.85
C GLY A 407 -19.18 22.64 13.64
N LEU A 408 -18.01 22.36 13.05
CA LEU A 408 -16.70 22.77 13.56
C LEU A 408 -16.25 24.07 12.89
N ARG A 409 -15.76 25.03 13.70
CA ARG A 409 -15.13 26.31 13.34
C ARG A 409 -15.69 26.99 12.10
N THR A 410 -15.14 26.74 10.93
CA THR A 410 -15.48 27.44 9.69
C THR A 410 -16.85 27.10 9.12
N SER A 411 -17.51 26.06 9.63
CA SER A 411 -18.78 25.56 9.09
C SER A 411 -19.96 26.51 9.27
N SER A 412 -19.83 27.51 10.16
CA SER A 412 -20.69 28.72 10.21
C SER A 412 -20.59 29.60 8.96
N HIS A 413 -19.76 29.20 8.00
CA HIS A 413 -19.71 29.74 6.65
C HIS A 413 -19.20 28.69 5.65
N ALA A 414 -19.76 27.47 5.76
CA ALA A 414 -19.42 26.32 4.92
C ALA A 414 -19.68 26.58 3.43
N PHE A 415 -20.95 26.79 3.04
CA PHE A 415 -21.43 26.58 1.68
C PHE A 415 -21.79 27.86 0.91
N ALA A 416 -21.11 28.97 1.18
CA ALA A 416 -21.26 30.20 0.39
C ALA A 416 -19.94 30.96 0.29
N LEU A 417 -19.58 31.42 -0.92
CA LEU A 417 -18.37 32.20 -1.16
C LEU A 417 -18.43 33.57 -0.46
N ARG A 418 -17.30 34.31 -0.45
CA ARG A 418 -17.25 35.69 0.04
C ARG A 418 -16.92 36.62 -1.12
N ASN A 419 -17.86 37.49 -1.47
CA ASN A 419 -17.72 38.47 -2.56
C ASN A 419 -17.44 37.81 -3.92
N SER A 420 -18.17 36.75 -4.27
CA SER A 420 -18.03 36.02 -5.53
C SER A 420 -19.37 35.41 -5.93
N GLU A 421 -19.61 35.26 -7.23
CA GLU A 421 -20.84 34.70 -7.78
C GLU A 421 -20.80 33.15 -7.81
N VAL A 422 -21.98 32.52 -7.86
CA VAL A 422 -22.10 31.06 -7.99
C VAL A 422 -21.72 30.64 -9.42
N THR A 423 -20.86 29.64 -9.53
CA THR A 423 -20.40 29.11 -10.83
C THR A 423 -21.45 28.16 -11.44
N GLU A 424 -21.60 28.15 -12.77
CA GLU A 424 -22.50 27.23 -13.48
C GLU A 424 -22.20 25.75 -13.11
N GLY A 425 -23.27 24.95 -12.93
CA GLY A 425 -23.19 23.57 -12.42
C GLY A 425 -23.11 23.43 -10.89
N TYR A 426 -22.83 24.52 -10.16
CA TYR A 426 -22.69 24.52 -8.71
C TYR A 426 -23.83 25.29 -8.00
N ARG A 427 -23.93 25.11 -6.69
CA ARG A 427 -24.94 25.73 -5.80
C ARG A 427 -24.29 26.18 -4.49
N ASP A 428 -24.94 27.15 -3.84
CA ASP A 428 -24.58 27.66 -2.52
C ASP A 428 -25.76 27.55 -1.52
N TRP A 429 -25.49 27.96 -0.28
CA TRP A 429 -26.49 28.15 0.79
C TRP A 429 -25.99 29.26 1.74
N PRO A 430 -26.23 30.54 1.42
CA PRO A 430 -25.78 31.67 2.25
C PRO A 430 -26.32 31.64 3.68
N GLU A 431 -27.55 31.17 3.86
CA GLU A 431 -28.28 31.13 5.13
C GLU A 431 -27.90 29.92 6.01
N PHE A 432 -27.01 29.02 5.56
CA PHE A 432 -26.72 27.73 6.19
C PHE A 432 -26.45 27.80 7.69
N ASP A 433 -25.66 28.78 8.16
CA ASP A 433 -25.36 28.96 9.59
C ASP A 433 -26.62 29.25 10.42
N ALA A 434 -27.49 30.10 9.89
CA ALA A 434 -28.72 30.52 10.57
C ALA A 434 -29.81 29.44 10.49
N ASP A 435 -29.88 28.69 9.40
CA ASP A 435 -30.88 27.63 9.21
C ASP A 435 -30.50 26.33 9.93
N VAL A 436 -29.23 25.92 9.84
CA VAL A 436 -28.76 24.64 10.38
C VAL A 436 -28.26 24.77 11.80
N PHE A 437 -27.45 25.79 12.14
CA PHE A 437 -26.92 25.97 13.49
C PHE A 437 -27.68 27.00 14.34
N GLY A 438 -28.60 27.78 13.76
CA GLY A 438 -29.20 28.92 14.45
C GLY A 438 -28.22 30.07 14.70
N GLY A 439 -27.08 30.06 13.99
CA GLY A 439 -25.98 31.01 14.14
C GLY A 439 -26.22 32.38 13.49
N ASN A 440 -25.28 33.28 13.74
CA ASN A 440 -25.19 34.60 13.12
C ASN A 440 -23.70 34.99 12.94
N TYR A 441 -22.91 34.15 12.27
CA TYR A 441 -21.50 34.45 12.00
C TYR A 441 -21.35 35.71 11.13
N HIS A 442 -20.76 36.75 11.70
CA HIS A 442 -20.54 38.04 11.03
C HIS A 442 -19.08 38.53 11.10
N GLY A 443 -18.15 37.66 11.49
CA GLY A 443 -16.70 37.91 11.44
C GLY A 443 -15.95 37.35 12.63
N SER A 444 -14.76 37.89 12.89
CA SER A 444 -13.92 37.52 14.03
C SER A 444 -13.29 38.76 14.68
N TYR A 445 -12.64 38.55 15.84
CA TYR A 445 -11.73 39.50 16.46
C TYR A 445 -10.28 39.30 15.94
N PRO A 446 -9.41 40.33 16.02
CA PRO A 446 -7.98 40.22 15.69
C PRO A 446 -7.26 39.16 16.54
N ASP A 447 -6.24 38.48 15.97
CA ASP A 447 -5.47 37.41 16.66
C ASP A 447 -4.76 37.83 17.96
N GLU A 448 -4.39 39.11 18.05
CA GLU A 448 -3.81 39.71 19.25
C GLU A 448 -4.77 39.63 20.46
N LEU A 449 -6.08 39.57 20.20
CA LEU A 449 -7.13 39.51 21.21
C LEU A 449 -7.55 38.05 21.47
N ARG A 450 -6.67 37.33 22.18
CA ARG A 450 -6.96 36.00 22.73
C ARG A 450 -8.21 36.02 23.60
N SER A 451 -9.03 34.98 23.48
CA SER A 451 -10.28 34.79 24.22
C SER A 451 -10.10 33.73 25.29
N THR A 452 -10.67 33.98 26.47
CA THR A 452 -10.83 32.97 27.52
C THR A 452 -12.20 32.34 27.37
N VAL A 453 -12.23 31.03 27.12
CA VAL A 453 -13.43 30.22 26.91
C VAL A 453 -13.78 29.49 28.20
N LYS A 454 -15.08 29.43 28.51
CA LYS A 454 -15.62 28.72 29.69
C LYS A 454 -17.02 28.18 29.42
N LEU A 455 -17.44 27.21 30.22
CA LEU A 455 -18.83 26.78 30.31
C LEU A 455 -19.75 27.93 30.79
N THR A 456 -20.99 27.95 30.31
CA THR A 456 -22.03 28.86 30.83
C THR A 456 -22.70 28.26 32.07
N PRO A 457 -23.27 29.06 32.99
CA PRO A 457 -24.02 28.52 34.13
C PRO A 457 -25.24 27.66 33.74
N ALA A 458 -25.80 27.87 32.55
CA ALA A 458 -26.91 27.08 32.02
C ALA A 458 -26.47 25.74 31.40
N SER A 459 -25.17 25.55 31.14
CA SER A 459 -24.65 24.35 30.48
C SER A 459 -24.58 23.13 31.40
N GLY A 460 -24.52 23.31 32.72
CA GLY A 460 -24.30 22.22 33.70
C GLY A 460 -25.43 21.19 33.78
N GLU A 461 -26.62 21.49 33.26
CA GLU A 461 -27.75 20.55 33.18
C GLU A 461 -27.85 19.83 31.81
N HIS A 462 -27.04 20.22 30.82
CA HIS A 462 -27.15 19.71 29.44
C HIS A 462 -26.07 18.67 29.12
N VAL A 463 -26.45 17.45 28.74
CA VAL A 463 -25.57 16.27 28.54
C VAL A 463 -24.30 16.50 27.70
N VAL A 464 -24.30 17.48 26.78
CA VAL A 464 -23.09 17.86 26.03
C VAL A 464 -21.94 18.38 26.94
N SER A 465 -22.23 18.92 28.12
CA SER A 465 -21.22 19.37 29.10
C SER A 465 -20.65 18.26 30.00
N THR A 466 -21.19 17.04 29.95
CA THR A 466 -20.89 15.98 30.93
C THR A 466 -19.40 15.62 30.97
N GLY A 467 -18.77 15.80 32.14
CA GLY A 467 -17.36 15.48 32.37
C GLY A 467 -16.35 16.45 31.74
N ILE A 468 -16.76 17.67 31.42
CA ILE A 468 -15.87 18.76 31.02
C ILE A 468 -15.36 19.50 32.28
N ASP A 469 -14.09 19.90 32.31
CA ASP A 469 -13.55 20.78 33.36
C ASP A 469 -14.12 22.20 33.21
N GLU A 470 -14.69 22.73 34.30
CA GLU A 470 -15.23 24.10 34.37
C GLU A 470 -14.13 25.19 34.30
N THR A 471 -12.87 24.81 34.49
CA THR A 471 -11.71 25.70 34.46
C THR A 471 -11.60 26.42 33.11
N PRO A 472 -11.64 27.78 33.08
CA PRO A 472 -11.56 28.53 31.83
C PRO A 472 -10.20 28.36 31.13
N PHE A 473 -10.22 28.07 29.83
CA PHE A 473 -9.03 27.87 29.00
C PHE A 473 -8.88 28.96 27.93
N VAL A 474 -7.69 29.10 27.34
CA VAL A 474 -7.43 30.06 26.25
C VAL A 474 -7.48 29.32 24.91
N GLN A 475 -8.26 29.82 23.96
CA GLN A 475 -8.33 29.23 22.62
C GLN A 475 -7.17 29.65 21.71
N SER A 476 -6.78 28.78 20.78
CA SER A 476 -5.61 29.04 19.92
C SER A 476 -5.91 29.75 18.59
N GLY A 477 -7.16 29.75 18.11
CA GLY A 477 -7.59 30.52 16.93
C GLY A 477 -8.41 31.77 17.27
N HIS A 478 -8.76 32.57 16.26
CA HIS A 478 -9.60 33.77 16.44
C HIS A 478 -10.91 33.47 17.21
N GLN A 479 -11.35 34.40 18.05
CA GLN A 479 -12.75 34.48 18.50
C GLN A 479 -13.64 34.85 17.33
N TYR A 480 -14.70 34.06 17.09
CA TYR A 480 -15.73 34.39 16.10
C TYR A 480 -16.84 35.22 16.76
N LYS A 481 -17.44 36.09 15.97
CA LYS A 481 -18.59 36.92 16.34
C LYS A 481 -19.86 36.23 15.86
N THR A 482 -20.68 35.78 16.81
CA THR A 482 -21.74 34.80 16.61
C THR A 482 -23.07 35.25 17.21
N GLY A 483 -23.06 36.17 18.17
CA GLY A 483 -24.27 36.75 18.74
C GLY A 483 -25.02 37.71 17.79
N PRO A 484 -26.33 37.93 17.98
CA PRO A 484 -27.25 37.07 18.73
C PRO A 484 -27.61 35.78 17.94
N LEU A 485 -27.83 34.68 18.66
CA LEU A 485 -28.29 33.41 18.07
C LEU A 485 -29.82 33.41 17.87
N ARG A 486 -30.33 32.52 17.03
CA ARG A 486 -31.78 32.28 16.85
C ARG A 486 -32.40 31.71 18.14
N SER A 487 -33.68 32.00 18.36
CA SER A 487 -34.49 31.40 19.42
C SER A 487 -34.53 29.87 19.28
N GLY A 488 -34.24 29.14 20.35
CA GLY A 488 -34.07 27.67 20.33
C GLY A 488 -32.61 27.21 20.37
N ALA A 489 -31.64 28.14 20.37
CA ALA A 489 -30.24 27.85 20.68
C ALA A 489 -29.99 27.87 22.20
N ASN A 490 -29.17 26.94 22.70
CA ASN A 490 -28.73 26.85 24.09
C ASN A 490 -27.19 26.93 24.16
N VAL A 491 -26.67 27.99 24.79
CA VAL A 491 -25.22 28.28 24.79
C VAL A 491 -24.51 27.44 25.85
N ILE A 492 -23.65 26.52 25.40
CA ILE A 492 -22.85 25.62 26.24
C ILE A 492 -21.56 26.31 26.70
N MET A 493 -20.88 27.07 25.82
CA MET A 493 -19.67 27.83 26.14
C MET A 493 -19.71 29.26 25.59
N GLU A 494 -19.13 30.19 26.33
CA GLU A 494 -18.92 31.59 25.92
C GLU A 494 -17.43 31.95 25.94
N GLY A 495 -17.02 32.83 25.03
CA GLY A 495 -15.65 33.32 24.88
C GLY A 495 -15.55 34.79 25.23
N SER A 496 -14.77 35.11 26.27
CA SER A 496 -14.55 36.48 26.75
C SER A 496 -13.27 37.06 26.17
N VAL A 497 -13.41 38.14 25.38
CA VAL A 497 -12.28 38.89 24.80
C VAL A 497 -12.07 40.20 25.55
N LYS A 498 -10.82 40.54 25.89
CA LYS A 498 -10.49 41.74 26.67
C LYS A 498 -11.00 43.03 26.01
N GLY A 499 -11.94 43.71 26.68
CA GLY A 499 -12.52 44.98 26.21
C GLY A 499 -13.79 44.83 25.37
N HIS A 500 -14.33 43.62 25.27
CA HIS A 500 -15.57 43.31 24.56
C HIS A 500 -16.50 42.44 25.42
N ASP A 501 -17.78 42.40 25.07
CA ASP A 501 -18.74 41.44 25.63
C ASP A 501 -18.38 40.00 25.20
N ALA A 502 -18.95 39.00 25.88
CA ALA A 502 -18.71 37.59 25.55
C ALA A 502 -19.55 37.13 24.35
N ASP A 503 -18.92 36.45 23.39
CA ASP A 503 -19.59 35.82 22.24
C ASP A 503 -19.81 34.32 22.50
N PRO A 504 -20.95 33.73 22.07
CA PRO A 504 -21.15 32.28 22.08
C PRO A 504 -20.05 31.53 21.31
N VAL A 505 -19.39 30.58 22.00
CA VAL A 505 -18.33 29.73 21.42
C VAL A 505 -18.85 28.35 21.08
N ALA A 506 -19.76 27.78 21.88
CA ALA A 506 -20.41 26.50 21.57
C ALA A 506 -21.87 26.52 22.00
N TRP A 507 -22.76 25.94 21.18
CA TRP A 507 -24.19 25.85 21.47
C TRP A 507 -24.87 24.66 20.79
N THR A 508 -25.94 24.14 21.40
CA THR A 508 -26.91 23.29 20.71
C THR A 508 -28.05 24.13 20.13
N TYR A 509 -28.72 23.63 19.09
CA TYR A 509 -29.87 24.25 18.44
C TYR A 509 -30.86 23.17 18.02
N THR A 510 -32.16 23.43 18.23
CA THR A 510 -33.23 22.59 17.68
C THR A 510 -33.78 23.26 16.42
N ARG A 511 -33.62 22.61 15.27
CA ARG A 511 -34.07 23.14 13.97
C ARG A 511 -35.59 23.07 13.83
N THR A 512 -36.15 23.83 12.89
CA THR A 512 -37.59 23.82 12.58
C THR A 512 -38.08 22.52 11.93
N ASP A 513 -37.18 21.70 11.41
CA ASP A 513 -37.44 20.32 10.95
C ASP A 513 -37.47 19.29 12.10
N GLY A 514 -37.22 19.72 13.35
CA GLY A 514 -37.11 18.87 14.54
C GLY A 514 -35.71 18.31 14.77
N GLY A 515 -34.79 18.48 13.82
CA GLY A 515 -33.44 17.96 13.89
C GLY A 515 -32.54 18.69 14.87
N LYS A 516 -31.60 17.92 15.43
CA LYS A 516 -30.56 18.43 16.34
C LYS A 516 -29.41 19.05 15.58
N SER A 517 -28.90 20.15 16.10
CA SER A 517 -27.62 20.71 15.67
C SER A 517 -26.75 21.11 16.84
N PHE A 518 -25.44 20.96 16.69
CA PHE A 518 -24.44 21.53 17.59
C PHE A 518 -23.40 22.30 16.76
N TYR A 519 -22.98 23.45 17.25
CA TYR A 519 -21.88 24.21 16.64
C TYR A 519 -20.86 24.60 17.70
N VAL A 520 -19.58 24.57 17.33
CA VAL A 520 -18.47 25.07 18.14
C VAL A 520 -17.45 25.83 17.28
N ALA A 521 -17.09 27.04 17.72
CA ALA A 521 -16.15 27.93 17.04
C ALA A 521 -14.67 27.55 17.23
N LEU A 522 -14.38 26.62 18.14
CA LEU A 522 -13.06 25.98 18.33
C LEU A 522 -12.76 25.00 17.18
N GLY A 523 -11.51 24.55 17.08
CA GLY A 523 -11.05 23.60 16.05
C GLY A 523 -9.72 23.98 15.38
N HIS A 524 -8.91 24.82 16.02
CA HIS A 524 -7.48 24.96 15.67
C HIS A 524 -6.74 23.70 16.16
N PRO A 525 -5.58 23.29 15.59
CA PRO A 525 -4.90 22.07 16.02
C PRO A 525 -4.59 22.02 17.52
N ASP A 526 -4.12 23.13 18.11
CA ASP A 526 -3.89 23.21 19.56
C ASP A 526 -5.19 23.15 20.41
N ASP A 527 -6.35 23.46 19.84
CA ASP A 527 -7.62 23.29 20.56
C ASP A 527 -7.88 21.79 20.82
N PHE A 528 -7.45 20.89 19.91
CA PHE A 528 -7.50 19.43 20.10
C PHE A 528 -6.53 18.91 21.18
N GLN A 529 -5.58 19.73 21.64
CA GLN A 529 -4.75 19.42 22.81
C GLN A 529 -5.48 19.72 24.15
N GLN A 530 -6.65 20.36 24.11
CA GLN A 530 -7.48 20.64 25.28
C GLN A 530 -8.46 19.48 25.51
N ALA A 531 -8.27 18.69 26.56
CA ALA A 531 -9.16 17.57 26.91
C ALA A 531 -10.64 17.99 26.99
N SER A 532 -10.92 19.18 27.55
CA SER A 532 -12.27 19.77 27.61
C SER A 532 -12.92 19.98 26.24
N PHE A 533 -12.16 20.31 25.19
CA PHE A 533 -12.69 20.45 23.83
C PHE A 533 -12.90 19.09 23.14
N VAL A 534 -11.95 18.15 23.29
CA VAL A 534 -12.10 16.78 22.78
C VAL A 534 -13.33 16.10 23.38
N ARG A 535 -13.51 16.26 24.71
CA ARG A 535 -14.70 15.80 25.44
C ARG A 535 -15.99 16.47 24.93
N LEU A 536 -16.00 17.80 24.78
CA LEU A 536 -17.14 18.54 24.23
C LEU A 536 -17.57 18.02 22.85
N LEU A 537 -16.61 17.86 21.93
CA LEU A 537 -16.89 17.45 20.55
C LEU A 537 -17.43 16.02 20.49
N ALA A 538 -16.86 15.10 21.26
CA ALA A 538 -17.37 13.73 21.36
C ALA A 538 -18.75 13.69 22.01
N ASN A 539 -18.98 14.40 23.11
CA ASN A 539 -20.28 14.46 23.78
C ASN A 539 -21.38 14.95 22.84
N ALA A 540 -21.08 15.89 21.93
CA ALA A 540 -22.00 16.35 20.90
C ALA A 540 -22.35 15.27 19.86
N VAL A 541 -21.42 14.36 19.51
CA VAL A 541 -21.69 13.20 18.64
C VAL A 541 -22.63 12.23 19.31
N TYR A 542 -22.34 11.81 20.55
CA TYR A 542 -23.23 10.94 21.35
C TYR A 542 -24.64 11.53 21.50
N TRP A 543 -24.73 12.81 21.91
CA TRP A 543 -26.01 13.52 22.02
C TRP A 543 -26.77 13.62 20.69
N GLY A 544 -26.07 13.80 19.57
CA GLY A 544 -26.67 13.92 18.25
C GLY A 544 -27.49 12.70 17.85
N VAL A 545 -27.00 11.49 18.15
CA VAL A 545 -27.65 10.21 17.82
C VAL A 545 -28.48 9.59 18.99
N ASP A 546 -28.75 10.35 20.05
CA ASP A 546 -29.43 9.88 21.28
C ASP A 546 -28.71 8.75 22.04
N GLN A 547 -27.39 8.58 21.84
CA GLN A 547 -26.57 7.64 22.59
C GLN A 547 -26.08 8.26 23.90
N ALA A 548 -25.98 7.45 24.95
CA ALA A 548 -25.47 7.89 26.24
C ALA A 548 -23.99 8.27 26.14
N VAL A 549 -23.61 9.43 26.70
CA VAL A 549 -22.21 9.85 26.82
C VAL A 549 -21.49 8.90 27.81
N PRO A 550 -20.36 8.28 27.42
CA PRO A 550 -19.60 7.39 28.32
C PRO A 550 -18.92 8.19 29.44
N GLU A 551 -18.67 7.57 30.59
CA GLU A 551 -18.06 8.23 31.76
C GLU A 551 -16.69 8.84 31.44
N SER A 552 -15.90 8.16 30.62
CA SER A 552 -14.60 8.62 30.09
C SER A 552 -14.52 8.43 28.57
N ILE A 553 -13.48 8.98 27.96
CA ILE A 553 -13.08 8.74 26.57
C ILE A 553 -11.62 8.25 26.61
N PRO A 554 -11.23 7.25 25.80
CA PRO A 554 -9.82 6.89 25.66
C PRO A 554 -9.00 8.07 25.11
N SER A 555 -8.09 8.60 25.93
CA SER A 555 -7.12 9.60 25.51
C SER A 555 -5.75 9.26 26.10
N LEU A 556 -4.88 8.68 25.29
CA LEU A 556 -3.48 8.48 25.64
C LEU A 556 -2.72 9.79 25.39
N THR A 557 -1.84 10.18 26.31
CA THR A 557 -0.81 11.18 26.02
C THR A 557 0.21 10.62 25.01
N PRO A 558 0.99 11.48 24.32
CA PRO A 558 2.03 11.02 23.40
C PRO A 558 3.13 10.15 24.06
N GLU A 559 3.29 10.17 25.39
CA GLU A 559 4.16 9.21 26.06
C GLU A 559 3.47 7.85 26.22
N GLU A 560 2.20 7.85 26.65
CA GLU A 560 1.40 6.64 26.78
C GLU A 560 1.18 5.93 25.44
N GLU A 561 1.08 6.65 24.32
CA GLU A 561 1.07 6.04 22.99
C GLU A 561 2.33 5.18 22.75
N TYR A 562 3.52 5.63 23.14
CA TYR A 562 4.76 4.83 23.03
C TYR A 562 4.88 3.75 24.10
N ARG A 563 4.10 3.83 25.19
CA ARG A 563 3.98 2.77 26.20
C ARG A 563 2.95 1.70 25.82
N GLU A 564 2.00 2.03 24.95
CA GLU A 564 0.89 1.16 24.54
C GLU A 564 0.93 0.62 23.11
N HIS A 565 1.70 1.23 22.21
CA HIS A 565 1.81 0.85 20.80
C HIS A 565 3.23 0.45 20.40
N TRP A 566 3.36 -0.51 19.48
CA TRP A 566 4.63 -0.96 18.91
C TRP A 566 4.99 -0.14 17.66
N VAL A 567 5.78 0.92 17.83
CA VAL A 567 6.25 1.77 16.73
C VAL A 567 7.40 1.12 15.95
N ASN A 568 7.44 1.31 14.63
CA ASN A 568 8.54 0.81 13.81
C ASN A 568 9.72 1.81 13.82
N VAL A 569 10.92 1.32 14.09
CA VAL A 569 12.17 2.10 14.27
C VAL A 569 13.29 1.53 13.42
N ALA A 570 14.28 2.35 13.07
CA ALA A 570 15.53 1.85 12.49
C ALA A 570 16.43 1.26 13.59
N VAL A 571 17.27 0.29 13.20
CA VAL A 571 18.41 -0.21 13.99
C VAL A 571 19.61 -0.31 13.02
N PRO A 572 20.73 0.40 13.28
CA PRO A 572 21.01 1.22 14.45
C PRO A 572 20.21 2.53 14.51
N SER A 573 19.97 3.04 15.73
CA SER A 573 19.32 4.34 15.96
C SER A 573 19.72 4.97 17.32
N THR A 574 19.42 6.26 17.49
CA THR A 574 19.44 6.97 18.77
C THR A 574 18.08 6.85 19.48
N TRP A 575 17.99 7.27 20.74
CA TRP A 575 16.69 7.28 21.45
C TRP A 575 15.72 8.30 20.84
N GLU A 576 16.22 9.47 20.43
CA GLU A 576 15.46 10.48 19.67
C GLU A 576 14.96 9.91 18.32
N GLY A 577 15.80 9.15 17.61
CA GLY A 577 15.42 8.49 16.35
C GLY A 577 14.43 7.34 16.53
N ALA A 578 14.53 6.58 17.62
CA ALA A 578 13.58 5.51 17.96
C ALA A 578 12.22 6.05 18.44
N SER A 579 12.21 7.20 19.12
CA SER A 579 11.01 7.89 19.59
C SER A 579 10.47 8.96 18.64
N GLN A 580 11.04 9.08 17.43
CA GLN A 580 10.72 10.10 16.43
C GLN A 580 10.71 11.55 16.98
N GLY A 581 11.54 11.83 17.99
CA GLY A 581 11.64 13.13 18.66
C GLY A 581 10.64 13.38 19.80
N VAL A 582 9.75 12.43 20.10
CA VAL A 582 8.75 12.52 21.19
C VAL A 582 9.41 12.37 22.56
N LEU A 583 10.34 11.42 22.72
CA LEU A 583 10.96 11.09 24.01
C LEU A 583 12.41 11.62 24.05
N LYS A 584 12.56 12.91 24.36
CA LYS A 584 13.89 13.57 24.41
C LYS A 584 14.74 13.12 25.60
N GLU A 585 14.13 13.11 26.78
CA GLU A 585 14.69 12.55 28.02
C GLU A 585 13.53 11.89 28.77
N VAL A 586 13.43 10.55 28.73
CA VAL A 586 12.43 9.80 29.48
C VAL A 586 13.12 8.63 30.17
N ASP A 587 12.98 8.59 31.50
CA ASP A 587 13.60 7.55 32.32
C ASP A 587 12.80 6.25 32.23
N GLY A 588 13.42 5.21 31.69
CA GLY A 588 12.76 3.95 31.40
C GLY A 588 13.61 2.96 30.63
N SER A 589 13.07 1.75 30.49
CA SER A 589 13.59 0.68 29.64
C SER A 589 12.76 0.56 28.35
N GLY A 590 13.37 0.01 27.31
CA GLY A 590 12.73 -0.20 26.01
C GLY A 590 12.67 -1.67 25.62
N TRP A 591 11.56 -2.06 25.01
CA TRP A 591 11.41 -3.32 24.31
C TRP A 591 11.73 -3.14 22.83
N TYR A 592 12.46 -4.09 22.24
CA TYR A 592 12.72 -4.17 20.81
C TYR A 592 12.37 -5.57 20.29
N ARG A 593 11.71 -5.68 19.14
CA ARG A 593 11.43 -6.98 18.50
C ARG A 593 11.66 -6.98 16.99
N CYS A 594 12.10 -8.12 16.46
CA CYS A 594 12.21 -8.40 15.02
C CYS A 594 11.96 -9.88 14.71
N VAL A 595 11.79 -10.21 13.43
CA VAL A 595 11.50 -11.55 12.95
C VAL A 595 12.69 -12.10 12.17
N LEU A 596 13.08 -13.35 12.43
CA LEU A 596 14.20 -14.05 11.80
C LEU A 596 13.68 -15.22 10.97
N TYR A 597 13.82 -15.14 9.64
CA TYR A 597 13.64 -16.31 8.77
C TYR A 597 14.93 -17.12 8.74
N LEU A 598 14.92 -18.34 9.26
CA LEU A 598 16.14 -19.13 9.46
C LEU A 598 16.16 -20.33 8.50
N SER A 599 16.75 -20.16 7.33
CA SER A 599 16.79 -21.20 6.28
C SER A 599 17.56 -22.46 6.68
N THR A 600 17.18 -23.59 6.08
CA THR A 600 17.90 -24.88 6.21
C THR A 600 19.32 -24.84 5.65
N SER A 601 19.61 -23.90 4.75
CA SER A 601 20.94 -23.65 4.21
C SER A 601 21.84 -22.87 5.18
N PHE A 602 21.30 -21.95 5.98
CA PHE A 602 22.05 -21.12 6.93
C PHE A 602 22.36 -21.85 8.24
N ILE A 603 21.42 -22.66 8.75
CA ILE A 603 21.59 -23.38 10.02
C ILE A 603 22.36 -24.69 9.78
N GLU A 604 23.65 -24.71 10.13
CA GLU A 604 24.47 -25.90 9.99
C GLU A 604 24.15 -26.96 11.07
N LYS A 605 24.02 -28.21 10.65
CA LYS A 605 23.43 -29.29 11.46
C LYS A 605 24.29 -29.59 12.70
N GLY A 606 23.80 -29.17 13.87
CA GLY A 606 24.40 -29.44 15.18
C GLY A 606 25.34 -28.34 15.68
N GLN A 607 25.44 -27.20 14.99
CA GLN A 607 26.17 -26.03 15.49
C GLN A 607 25.25 -25.11 16.31
N PRO A 608 25.77 -24.44 17.36
CA PRO A 608 24.99 -23.48 18.13
C PRO A 608 24.72 -22.22 17.30
N LEU A 609 23.49 -21.72 17.36
CA LEU A 609 23.15 -20.38 16.87
C LEU A 609 23.42 -19.39 18.01
N SER A 610 23.96 -18.21 17.71
CA SER A 610 24.16 -17.16 18.72
C SER A 610 23.98 -15.78 18.11
N PHE A 611 23.75 -14.76 18.92
CA PHE A 611 23.88 -13.37 18.47
C PHE A 611 24.65 -12.50 19.48
N ARG A 612 25.21 -11.41 18.97
CA ARG A 612 26.02 -10.47 19.74
C ARG A 612 25.58 -9.03 19.54
N LEU A 613 25.53 -8.29 20.64
CA LEU A 613 25.30 -6.86 20.73
C LEU A 613 26.64 -6.11 20.89
N THR A 614 26.80 -4.99 20.18
CA THR A 614 28.04 -4.22 20.13
C THR A 614 27.95 -2.85 20.81
N SER A 615 26.75 -2.37 21.13
CA SER A 615 26.51 -1.10 21.84
C SER A 615 27.09 -1.09 23.27
N PRO A 616 27.40 0.09 23.84
CA PRO A 616 27.50 0.26 25.29
C PRO A 616 26.17 -0.13 25.96
N THR A 617 26.21 -0.55 27.22
CA THR A 617 25.04 -0.99 27.97
C THR A 617 25.06 -0.40 29.37
N SER A 618 23.89 -0.01 29.84
CA SER A 618 23.60 0.42 31.21
C SER A 618 23.93 -0.62 32.28
N GLU A 619 23.91 -0.17 33.54
CA GLU A 619 23.88 -1.03 34.71
C GLU A 619 22.56 -1.83 34.72
N GLY A 620 22.64 -3.13 34.46
CA GLY A 620 21.49 -4.05 34.41
C GLY A 620 21.69 -5.20 33.43
N GLY A 621 22.23 -4.89 32.24
CA GLY A 621 22.41 -5.87 31.16
C GLY A 621 21.12 -6.16 30.37
N ILE A 622 21.27 -6.57 29.10
CA ILE A 622 20.13 -6.82 28.21
C ILE A 622 19.61 -8.25 28.42
N ARG A 623 18.27 -8.42 28.41
CA ARG A 623 17.61 -9.73 28.36
C ARG A 623 17.03 -9.98 26.97
N ALA A 624 16.90 -11.24 26.59
CA ALA A 624 16.49 -11.63 25.25
C ALA A 624 15.70 -12.94 25.23
N TRP A 625 14.73 -13.05 24.32
CA TRP A 625 13.88 -14.20 24.11
C TRP A 625 13.78 -14.52 22.63
N VAL A 626 13.65 -15.80 22.30
CA VAL A 626 13.26 -16.23 20.96
C VAL A 626 12.04 -17.14 21.05
N ASN A 627 10.98 -16.79 20.33
CA ASN A 627 9.66 -17.46 20.38
C ASN A 627 9.15 -17.65 21.83
N GLY A 628 9.18 -16.59 22.64
CA GLY A 628 8.75 -16.60 24.06
C GLY A 628 9.71 -17.30 25.04
N LYS A 629 10.83 -17.88 24.58
CA LYS A 629 11.79 -18.60 25.43
C LYS A 629 13.04 -17.77 25.69
N GLU A 630 13.32 -17.48 26.97
CA GLU A 630 14.47 -16.68 27.40
C GLU A 630 15.81 -17.32 27.02
N LEU A 631 16.78 -16.48 26.68
CA LEU A 631 18.11 -16.86 26.23
C LEU A 631 19.18 -16.54 27.28
N GLY A 632 20.01 -17.53 27.60
CA GLY A 632 21.18 -17.32 28.46
C GLY A 632 22.20 -16.36 27.83
N SER A 633 22.51 -15.28 28.54
CA SER A 633 23.58 -14.33 28.19
C SER A 633 24.87 -14.66 28.94
N ARG A 634 26.02 -14.49 28.29
CA ARG A 634 27.34 -14.71 28.93
C ARG A 634 27.90 -13.47 29.64
N ASP A 635 27.56 -12.29 29.13
CA ASP A 635 28.18 -10.99 29.44
C ASP A 635 27.17 -9.82 29.32
N GLY A 636 25.87 -10.12 29.22
CA GLY A 636 24.82 -9.14 28.95
C GLY A 636 24.71 -8.69 27.49
N LYS A 637 25.51 -9.26 26.57
CA LYS A 637 25.61 -8.87 25.15
C LYS A 637 25.69 -10.03 24.17
N SER A 638 26.09 -11.21 24.62
CA SER A 638 26.38 -12.40 23.82
C SER A 638 25.45 -13.53 24.26
N PHE A 639 24.49 -13.90 23.40
CA PHE A 639 23.39 -14.81 23.71
C PHE A 639 23.46 -16.07 22.85
N THR A 640 23.14 -17.23 23.43
CA THR A 640 23.07 -18.51 22.70
C THR A 640 21.61 -18.88 22.44
N ILE A 641 21.25 -19.13 21.18
CA ILE A 641 19.93 -19.64 20.80
C ILE A 641 20.01 -21.16 20.68
N ALA A 642 19.33 -21.85 21.59
CA ALA A 642 19.23 -23.30 21.56
C ALA A 642 18.36 -23.77 20.37
N ARG A 643 18.74 -24.89 19.73
CA ARG A 643 18.12 -25.31 18.45
C ARG A 643 16.64 -25.65 18.61
N GLU A 644 16.21 -26.13 19.75
CA GLU A 644 14.81 -26.42 20.06
C GLU A 644 13.96 -25.18 20.39
N SER A 645 14.56 -23.99 20.49
CA SER A 645 13.84 -22.71 20.60
C SER A 645 13.35 -22.17 19.24
N ILE A 646 13.77 -22.78 18.12
CA ILE A 646 13.56 -22.24 16.76
C ILE A 646 12.98 -23.25 15.77
N VAL A 647 12.19 -22.73 14.84
CA VAL A 647 11.74 -23.45 13.63
C VAL A 647 12.67 -23.05 12.48
N VAL A 648 13.14 -24.03 11.70
CA VAL A 648 14.10 -23.82 10.59
C VAL A 648 13.41 -24.13 9.27
N GLY A 649 13.62 -23.26 8.29
CA GLY A 649 12.74 -23.10 7.13
C GLY A 649 11.48 -22.28 7.45
N ASP A 650 11.51 -21.48 8.53
CA ASP A 650 10.36 -20.70 9.00
C ASP A 650 10.81 -19.44 9.77
N TYR A 651 9.84 -18.60 10.13
CA TYR A 651 9.99 -17.35 10.86
C TYR A 651 10.04 -17.56 12.38
N ASN A 652 10.88 -16.78 13.07
CA ASN A 652 11.08 -16.83 14.52
C ASN A 652 11.08 -15.40 15.08
N LEU A 653 10.38 -15.13 16.18
CA LEU A 653 10.42 -13.82 16.84
C LEU A 653 11.67 -13.73 17.72
N LEU A 654 12.47 -12.67 17.57
CA LEU A 654 13.51 -12.25 18.51
C LEU A 654 13.01 -11.01 19.25
N THR A 655 12.93 -11.10 20.58
CA THR A 655 12.55 -10.00 21.46
C THR A 655 13.71 -9.67 22.40
N LEU A 656 13.97 -8.38 22.62
CA LEU A 656 15.01 -7.85 23.52
C LEU A 656 14.38 -6.86 24.52
N HIS A 657 14.80 -6.94 25.78
CA HIS A 657 14.51 -5.92 26.80
C HIS A 657 15.79 -5.20 27.17
N VAL A 658 15.77 -3.88 27.03
CA VAL A 658 16.97 -3.03 27.09
C VAL A 658 16.80 -1.98 28.19
N PRO A 659 17.51 -2.10 29.33
CA PRO A 659 17.27 -1.23 30.49
C PRO A 659 17.93 0.15 30.39
N GLY A 660 17.26 1.15 30.97
CA GLY A 660 17.83 2.47 31.27
C GLY A 660 17.85 3.49 30.11
N ALA A 661 17.69 4.76 30.47
CA ALA A 661 17.34 5.90 29.60
C ALA A 661 18.32 6.24 28.46
N THR A 662 19.50 5.62 28.38
CA THR A 662 20.54 5.94 27.39
C THR A 662 20.87 4.78 26.44
N SER A 663 20.17 3.65 26.58
CA SER A 663 20.53 2.36 25.97
C SER A 663 19.87 2.11 24.60
N ALA A 664 19.87 3.07 23.69
CA ALA A 664 19.40 2.82 22.32
C ALA A 664 20.25 1.73 21.63
N LEU A 665 19.65 0.93 20.74
CA LEU A 665 20.38 0.02 19.84
C LEU A 665 21.18 0.81 18.80
N THR A 666 22.27 1.40 19.25
CA THR A 666 23.21 2.25 18.49
C THR A 666 24.10 1.49 17.52
N ALA A 667 24.08 0.16 17.57
CA ALA A 667 24.73 -0.73 16.63
C ALA A 667 23.84 -1.97 16.40
N ALA A 668 23.79 -2.45 15.16
CA ALA A 668 22.95 -3.60 14.81
C ALA A 668 23.47 -4.90 15.47
N PRO A 669 22.58 -5.75 16.03
CA PRO A 669 22.95 -7.10 16.46
C PRO A 669 23.50 -7.93 15.29
N VAL A 670 24.41 -8.85 15.57
CA VAL A 670 24.92 -9.81 14.56
C VAL A 670 24.59 -11.22 15.01
N LEU A 671 23.84 -11.95 14.18
CA LEU A 671 23.51 -13.36 14.34
C LEU A 671 24.60 -14.21 13.67
N HIS A 672 25.10 -15.23 14.36
CA HIS A 672 26.17 -16.12 13.92
C HIS A 672 25.74 -17.58 13.91
N SER A 673 26.01 -18.28 12.79
CA SER A 673 25.86 -19.74 12.66
C SER A 673 27.11 -20.32 12.02
N ALA A 674 27.90 -21.06 12.80
CA ALA A 674 29.24 -21.53 12.40
C ALA A 674 30.12 -20.38 11.85
N GLN A 675 30.58 -20.46 10.58
CA GLN A 675 31.36 -19.40 9.92
C GLN A 675 30.51 -18.31 9.23
N ARG A 676 29.18 -18.34 9.38
CA ARG A 676 28.25 -17.42 8.73
C ARG A 676 27.75 -16.36 9.68
N GLU A 677 27.55 -15.15 9.18
CA GLU A 677 26.93 -14.06 9.92
C GLU A 677 25.77 -13.42 9.16
N MET A 678 24.79 -12.90 9.90
CA MET A 678 23.72 -12.04 9.40
C MET A 678 23.61 -10.83 10.34
N LYS A 679 23.72 -9.62 9.78
CA LYS A 679 23.56 -8.36 10.52
C LYS A 679 22.08 -8.00 10.57
N LEU A 680 21.53 -7.77 11.76
CA LEU A 680 20.13 -7.38 11.97
C LEU A 680 19.95 -5.86 11.86
N ALA A 681 20.53 -5.27 10.82
CA ALA A 681 20.47 -3.84 10.51
C ALA A 681 19.31 -3.57 9.54
N GLY A 682 18.31 -2.81 9.97
CA GLY A 682 17.04 -2.65 9.26
C GLY A 682 15.97 -2.03 10.15
N ARG A 683 14.68 -2.25 9.83
CA ARG A 683 13.58 -1.83 10.70
C ARG A 683 13.33 -2.90 11.78
N TRP A 684 12.92 -2.44 12.96
CA TRP A 684 12.55 -3.22 14.15
C TRP A 684 11.27 -2.60 14.73
N GLN A 685 10.57 -3.29 15.63
CA GLN A 685 9.50 -2.71 16.43
C GLN A 685 10.00 -2.34 17.84
N PHE A 686 9.52 -1.23 18.39
CA PHE A 686 9.89 -0.66 19.68
C PHE A 686 8.65 -0.31 20.51
N ARG A 687 8.74 -0.50 21.84
CA ARG A 687 7.72 -0.07 22.82
C ARG A 687 8.41 0.32 24.13
N LEU A 688 7.99 1.41 24.76
CA LEU A 688 8.54 1.90 26.03
C LEU A 688 7.91 1.13 27.20
N GLY A 689 8.70 0.54 28.10
CA GLY A 689 8.13 -0.22 29.20
C GLY A 689 9.13 -0.91 30.13
N ALA A 690 8.69 -1.19 31.35
CA ALA A 690 9.40 -2.03 32.32
C ALA A 690 9.51 -3.48 31.81
N ALA A 691 10.09 -4.39 32.59
CA ALA A 691 9.97 -5.82 32.30
C ALA A 691 8.49 -6.23 32.42
N ASP A 692 7.96 -6.91 31.39
CA ASP A 692 6.55 -7.24 31.22
C ASP A 692 6.43 -8.71 30.76
N ALA A 693 5.73 -9.51 31.57
CA ALA A 693 5.59 -10.95 31.35
C ALA A 693 4.88 -11.30 30.03
N GLU A 694 4.08 -10.40 29.45
CA GLU A 694 3.51 -10.62 28.11
C GLU A 694 4.61 -10.66 27.05
N PHE A 695 5.49 -9.65 27.03
CA PHE A 695 6.56 -9.52 26.02
C PHE A 695 7.71 -10.52 26.25
N GLU A 696 7.91 -10.96 27.50
CA GLU A 696 8.78 -12.10 27.80
C GLU A 696 8.27 -13.41 27.16
N ASN A 697 6.97 -13.69 27.27
CA ASN A 697 6.40 -14.98 26.88
C ASN A 697 5.84 -15.02 25.45
N MET A 698 5.74 -13.88 24.76
CA MET A 698 5.15 -13.67 23.42
C MET A 698 5.33 -14.87 22.45
N PRO A 699 4.32 -15.75 22.30
CA PRO A 699 4.42 -16.97 21.52
C PRO A 699 3.73 -16.80 20.16
N LEU A 700 4.24 -15.88 19.33
CA LEU A 700 3.80 -15.83 17.94
C LEU A 700 4.20 -17.13 17.21
N PRO A 701 3.37 -17.65 16.30
CA PRO A 701 3.88 -18.04 15.01
C PRO A 701 4.31 -16.72 14.33
N ALA A 702 5.62 -16.46 14.22
CA ALA A 702 6.21 -15.13 13.97
C ALA A 702 5.88 -14.46 12.62
N LYS A 703 4.94 -15.03 11.88
CA LYS A 703 4.36 -14.61 10.60
C LYS A 703 3.21 -13.61 10.79
N PHE A 704 2.61 -13.56 11.97
CA PHE A 704 1.29 -12.93 12.21
C PHE A 704 1.28 -11.63 13.04
N GLY A 705 2.38 -11.25 13.71
CA GLY A 705 2.38 -10.15 14.70
C GLY A 705 3.28 -8.95 14.39
N GLY A 706 3.92 -8.90 13.21
CA GLY A 706 4.83 -7.84 12.81
C GLY A 706 4.83 -7.63 11.30
N GLY A 707 5.18 -6.43 10.86
CA GLY A 707 5.38 -6.14 9.44
C GLY A 707 6.54 -6.95 8.84
N SER A 708 6.51 -7.15 7.53
CA SER A 708 7.68 -7.59 6.74
C SER A 708 8.95 -6.80 6.99
N ASP A 709 8.83 -5.51 7.33
CA ASP A 709 9.94 -4.59 7.46
C ASP A 709 10.83 -4.93 8.66
N ILE A 710 10.34 -5.72 9.62
CA ILE A 710 11.13 -6.27 10.72
C ILE A 710 11.65 -7.69 10.46
N VAL A 711 11.52 -8.23 9.22
CA VAL A 711 11.97 -9.58 8.85
C VAL A 711 13.40 -9.57 8.30
N PHE A 712 14.28 -10.33 8.95
CA PHE A 712 15.65 -10.58 8.53
C PHE A 712 15.80 -12.01 7.96
N SER A 713 16.46 -12.11 6.79
CA SER A 713 16.75 -13.39 6.10
C SER A 713 18.26 -13.48 5.78
N PRO A 714 18.92 -14.63 6.03
CA PRO A 714 20.35 -14.81 5.76
C PRO A 714 20.67 -15.01 4.27
N GLU A 715 19.66 -15.27 3.45
CA GLU A 715 19.76 -15.28 2.00
C GLU A 715 18.93 -14.14 1.44
N GLU A 716 19.56 -13.25 0.67
CA GLU A 716 18.82 -12.28 -0.14
C GLU A 716 18.11 -13.01 -1.29
N PRO A 717 16.78 -12.88 -1.44
CA PRO A 717 16.04 -13.61 -2.45
C PRO A 717 16.44 -13.17 -3.87
N MET A 718 16.91 -14.14 -4.65
CA MET A 718 17.34 -13.97 -6.03
C MET A 718 16.16 -13.52 -6.90
N TRP A 719 16.40 -12.57 -7.81
CA TRP A 719 15.37 -12.04 -8.72
C TRP A 719 14.18 -11.36 -8.05
N VAL A 720 14.26 -11.04 -6.75
CA VAL A 720 13.25 -10.25 -6.03
C VAL A 720 13.76 -8.83 -5.88
N ALA A 721 12.98 -7.89 -6.39
CA ALA A 721 13.22 -6.47 -6.21
C ALA A 721 12.86 -6.01 -4.79
N ARG A 722 13.61 -5.03 -4.28
CA ARG A 722 13.33 -4.24 -3.06
C ARG A 722 13.76 -2.79 -3.25
N ALA A 723 13.20 -1.86 -2.49
CA ALA A 723 13.60 -0.46 -2.57
C ALA A 723 15.02 -0.26 -2.00
N VAL A 724 15.70 0.78 -2.47
CA VAL A 724 16.97 1.28 -1.92
C VAL A 724 16.76 2.68 -1.34
N THR A 725 16.07 3.55 -2.06
CA THR A 725 15.65 4.88 -1.58
C THR A 725 14.14 4.92 -1.38
N ARG A 726 13.66 5.88 -0.58
CA ARG A 726 12.22 6.14 -0.41
C ARG A 726 11.62 6.68 -1.71
N PRO A 727 10.30 6.51 -1.92
CA PRO A 727 9.58 7.25 -2.95
C PRO A 727 9.78 8.77 -2.83
N GLY A 728 9.92 9.47 -3.96
CA GLY A 728 10.08 10.92 -4.00
C GLY A 728 11.51 11.46 -3.78
N GLU A 729 12.50 10.62 -3.50
CA GLU A 729 13.89 11.07 -3.31
C GLU A 729 14.54 11.60 -4.62
N PHE A 730 14.12 11.09 -5.77
CA PHE A 730 14.48 11.64 -7.08
C PHE A 730 13.28 12.33 -7.73
N THR A 731 13.54 13.06 -8.82
CA THR A 731 12.48 13.59 -9.70
C THR A 731 11.99 12.54 -10.71
N PRO A 732 10.91 12.79 -11.46
CA PRO A 732 10.49 11.95 -12.59
C PRO A 732 11.52 11.82 -13.74
N GLY A 733 12.62 12.58 -13.69
CA GLY A 733 13.78 12.42 -14.58
C GLY A 733 14.88 11.52 -14.02
N ILE A 734 14.59 10.67 -13.03
CA ILE A 734 15.54 9.70 -12.49
C ILE A 734 16.04 8.78 -13.61
N GLU A 735 17.36 8.67 -13.76
CA GLU A 735 17.98 7.94 -14.86
C GLU A 735 19.43 7.48 -14.52
N GLY A 736 20.03 6.73 -15.43
CA GLY A 736 21.46 6.49 -15.51
C GLY A 736 22.13 6.03 -14.22
N PRO A 737 21.66 4.97 -13.56
CA PRO A 737 22.36 4.46 -12.39
C PRO A 737 23.75 3.96 -12.77
N ALA A 738 24.71 4.16 -11.87
CA ALA A 738 26.07 3.62 -11.92
C ALA A 738 26.53 3.28 -10.50
N CYS A 739 27.40 2.28 -10.34
CA CYS A 739 27.91 1.86 -9.04
C CYS A 739 29.44 2.03 -9.00
N ASP A 740 29.98 2.54 -7.90
CA ASP A 740 31.42 2.53 -7.64
C ASP A 740 31.88 1.20 -6.99
N ALA A 741 33.19 1.03 -6.85
CA ALA A 741 33.81 -0.17 -6.25
C ALA A 741 33.51 -0.34 -4.75
N GLN A 742 33.00 0.70 -4.07
CA GLN A 742 32.59 0.65 -2.66
C GLN A 742 31.09 0.28 -2.52
N GLY A 743 30.36 0.21 -3.63
CA GLY A 743 28.94 -0.12 -3.66
C GLY A 743 28.00 1.09 -3.66
N ASN A 744 28.52 2.33 -3.70
CA ASN A 744 27.66 3.51 -3.74
C ASN A 744 27.01 3.64 -5.12
N ILE A 745 25.72 3.91 -5.13
CA ILE A 745 24.90 4.11 -6.33
C ILE A 745 24.86 5.61 -6.64
N TYR A 746 25.13 5.96 -7.89
CA TYR A 746 24.99 7.32 -8.41
C TYR A 746 23.92 7.29 -9.49
N ALA A 747 23.00 8.26 -9.48
CA ALA A 747 21.95 8.39 -10.48
C ALA A 747 21.59 9.88 -10.66
N VAL A 748 21.05 10.25 -11.81
CA VAL A 748 20.77 11.65 -12.15
C VAL A 748 19.46 12.15 -11.53
N ASN A 749 19.37 13.47 -11.36
CA ASN A 749 18.15 14.21 -11.02
C ASN A 749 17.55 13.86 -9.62
N TYR A 750 18.43 13.66 -8.63
CA TYR A 750 18.15 13.48 -7.20
C TYR A 750 17.71 14.79 -6.53
N SER A 751 16.62 14.75 -5.76
CA SER A 751 15.90 15.88 -5.12
C SER A 751 15.36 16.96 -6.07
N ARG A 752 16.10 17.33 -7.13
CA ARG A 752 15.69 18.27 -8.19
C ARG A 752 16.40 17.90 -9.50
N GLN A 753 15.90 18.41 -10.62
CA GLN A 753 16.50 18.20 -11.94
C GLN A 753 17.85 18.92 -12.06
N GLY A 754 18.77 18.36 -12.85
CA GLY A 754 20.13 18.88 -13.08
C GLY A 754 21.15 18.53 -12.00
N THR A 755 20.88 17.54 -11.16
CA THR A 755 21.80 17.03 -10.13
C THR A 755 22.29 15.62 -10.46
N ILE A 756 23.26 15.16 -9.68
CA ILE A 756 23.59 13.74 -9.51
C ILE A 756 23.47 13.45 -8.02
N GLY A 757 22.74 12.41 -7.66
CA GLY A 757 22.72 11.86 -6.30
C GLY A 757 23.87 10.89 -6.08
N ARG A 758 24.35 10.77 -4.83
CA ARG A 758 25.14 9.63 -4.36
C ARG A 758 24.37 8.99 -3.21
N VAL A 759 24.09 7.70 -3.34
CA VAL A 759 23.30 6.90 -2.41
C VAL A 759 24.15 5.72 -1.93
N THR A 760 24.21 5.49 -0.63
CA THR A 760 24.93 4.35 -0.05
C THR A 760 24.16 3.02 -0.24
N PRO A 761 24.79 1.84 -0.07
CA PRO A 761 24.09 0.55 -0.20
C PRO A 761 22.87 0.37 0.73
N ASP A 762 22.86 1.07 1.86
CA ASP A 762 21.80 1.13 2.87
C ASP A 762 20.78 2.28 2.67
N GLY A 763 20.88 3.00 1.55
CA GLY A 763 19.85 3.94 1.08
C GLY A 763 20.03 5.40 1.50
N ALA A 764 21.10 5.78 2.21
CA ALA A 764 21.31 7.18 2.58
C ALA A 764 21.84 7.99 1.39
N GLY A 765 21.03 8.95 0.90
CA GLY A 765 21.33 9.77 -0.28
C GLY A 765 21.75 11.22 0.01
N GLU A 766 22.76 11.70 -0.72
CA GLU A 766 23.13 13.13 -0.80
C GLU A 766 23.10 13.66 -2.25
N ILE A 767 23.00 14.99 -2.41
CA ILE A 767 23.35 15.62 -3.70
C ILE A 767 24.87 15.56 -3.84
N PHE A 768 25.35 14.75 -4.78
CA PHE A 768 26.76 14.62 -5.10
C PHE A 768 27.26 15.87 -5.84
N VAL A 769 26.63 16.18 -6.97
CA VAL A 769 27.02 17.25 -7.91
C VAL A 769 25.77 17.98 -8.42
N ASN A 770 25.91 19.25 -8.76
CA ASN A 770 24.97 19.98 -9.62
C ASN A 770 25.64 20.16 -10.99
N LEU A 771 24.97 19.82 -12.08
CA LEU A 771 25.52 19.98 -13.42
C LEU A 771 25.58 21.47 -13.81
N PRO A 772 26.65 21.91 -14.50
CA PRO A 772 26.78 23.28 -14.98
C PRO A 772 25.77 23.58 -16.10
N GLU A 773 25.60 24.87 -16.44
CA GLU A 773 24.81 25.33 -17.59
C GLU A 773 23.33 24.86 -17.62
N LYS A 774 22.77 24.47 -16.46
CA LYS A 774 21.45 23.80 -16.35
C LYS A 774 21.35 22.49 -17.13
N GLY A 775 22.48 21.81 -17.32
CA GLY A 775 22.53 20.48 -17.93
C GLY A 775 21.65 19.48 -17.21
N VAL A 776 21.03 18.58 -17.97
CA VAL A 776 20.16 17.54 -17.45
C VAL A 776 20.83 16.21 -17.78
N GLY A 777 21.40 15.61 -16.74
CA GLY A 777 22.03 14.31 -16.83
C GLY A 777 21.02 13.25 -17.24
N ASN A 778 21.54 12.22 -17.92
CA ASN A 778 20.82 11.04 -18.36
C ASN A 778 21.64 9.80 -17.94
N GLY A 779 22.28 9.05 -18.86
CA GLY A 779 23.16 7.93 -18.53
C GLY A 779 24.49 8.32 -17.84
N ILE A 780 24.94 7.47 -16.90
CA ILE A 780 26.24 7.56 -16.19
C ILE A 780 27.08 6.29 -16.43
N ARG A 781 28.40 6.44 -16.55
CA ARG A 781 29.40 5.34 -16.47
C ARG A 781 30.63 5.75 -15.65
N PHE A 782 31.28 4.78 -15.02
CA PHE A 782 32.64 4.93 -14.52
C PHE A 782 33.68 4.43 -15.52
N GLY A 783 34.81 5.12 -15.62
CA GLY A 783 36.01 4.67 -16.33
C GLY A 783 37.00 3.95 -15.41
N GLN A 784 38.04 3.35 -15.99
CA GLN A 784 39.05 2.59 -15.24
C GLN A 784 39.90 3.46 -14.29
N GLY A 785 39.97 4.78 -14.51
CA GLY A 785 40.58 5.72 -13.57
C GLY A 785 39.66 6.15 -12.43
N GLY A 786 38.45 5.58 -12.33
CA GLY A 786 37.41 6.00 -11.40
C GLY A 786 36.68 7.29 -11.80
N GLU A 787 37.05 7.92 -12.92
CA GLU A 787 36.29 9.07 -13.44
C GLU A 787 34.86 8.68 -13.79
N MET A 788 33.92 9.59 -13.51
CA MET A 788 32.52 9.44 -13.90
C MET A 788 32.29 10.20 -15.22
N PHE A 789 31.68 9.55 -16.20
CA PHE A 789 31.17 10.15 -17.42
C PHE A 789 29.65 10.25 -17.36
N VAL A 790 29.08 11.36 -17.84
CA VAL A 790 27.64 11.64 -17.77
C VAL A 790 27.16 12.24 -19.09
N ALA A 791 26.12 11.65 -19.68
CA ALA A 791 25.45 12.22 -20.85
C ALA A 791 24.51 13.36 -20.43
N ASP A 792 24.60 14.52 -21.10
CA ASP A 792 23.76 15.70 -20.88
C ASP A 792 22.90 15.97 -22.11
N TYR A 793 21.65 15.52 -22.03
CA TYR A 793 20.77 15.39 -23.19
C TYR A 793 20.25 16.74 -23.71
N VAL A 794 20.28 17.80 -22.90
CA VAL A 794 19.82 19.14 -23.31
C VAL A 794 20.92 20.02 -23.91
N ASN A 795 22.20 19.71 -23.64
CA ASN A 795 23.34 20.52 -24.08
C ASN A 795 24.21 19.87 -25.18
N HIS A 796 23.89 18.64 -25.59
CA HIS A 796 24.64 17.85 -26.58
C HIS A 796 26.08 17.53 -26.13
N LYS A 797 26.26 17.22 -24.83
CA LYS A 797 27.57 17.04 -24.17
C LYS A 797 27.71 15.69 -23.49
N ILE A 798 28.97 15.25 -23.35
CA ILE A 798 29.41 14.32 -22.31
C ILE A 798 30.27 15.09 -21.31
N TRP A 799 29.88 15.07 -20.04
CA TRP A 799 30.69 15.58 -18.93
C TRP A 799 31.62 14.48 -18.39
N ARG A 800 32.80 14.88 -17.91
CA ARG A 800 33.66 14.07 -17.03
C ARG A 800 33.66 14.70 -15.63
N ILE A 801 33.61 13.86 -14.62
CA ILE A 801 33.56 14.27 -13.21
C ILE A 801 34.62 13.47 -12.46
N ASN A 802 35.48 14.15 -11.71
CA ASN A 802 36.41 13.49 -10.79
C ASN A 802 35.66 13.15 -9.48
N PRO A 803 35.66 11.89 -9.01
CA PRO A 803 34.81 11.45 -7.91
C PRO A 803 35.22 12.03 -6.54
N GLU A 804 36.52 12.28 -6.34
CA GLU A 804 37.07 12.75 -5.07
C GLU A 804 36.82 14.25 -4.85
N THR A 805 37.15 15.06 -5.84
CA THR A 805 37.05 16.53 -5.82
C THR A 805 35.68 17.04 -6.25
N ARG A 806 34.83 16.16 -6.80
CA ARG A 806 33.53 16.48 -7.42
C ARG A 806 33.59 17.50 -8.57
N ALA A 807 34.79 17.77 -9.11
CA ALA A 807 35.00 18.73 -10.18
C ALA A 807 34.45 18.22 -11.52
N VAL A 808 33.61 19.03 -12.17
CA VAL A 808 33.00 18.75 -13.48
C VAL A 808 33.79 19.45 -14.59
N SER A 809 34.12 18.73 -15.66
CA SER A 809 34.76 19.26 -16.86
C SER A 809 34.15 18.67 -18.13
N LEU A 810 34.25 19.40 -19.25
CA LEU A 810 33.76 18.92 -20.53
C LEU A 810 34.67 17.79 -21.05
N HIS A 811 34.09 16.65 -21.44
CA HIS A 811 34.82 15.59 -22.14
C HIS A 811 34.64 15.70 -23.65
N ALA A 812 33.39 15.84 -24.10
CA ALA A 812 33.03 15.93 -25.51
C ALA A 812 31.76 16.77 -25.70
N GLN A 813 31.68 17.48 -26.83
CA GLN A 813 30.46 18.15 -27.29
C GLN A 813 30.35 18.00 -28.80
N GLN A 814 29.14 17.75 -29.31
CA GLN A 814 28.90 17.65 -30.75
C GLN A 814 27.49 18.15 -31.07
N SER A 815 27.39 19.31 -31.73
CA SER A 815 26.11 19.96 -32.05
C SER A 815 25.25 19.20 -33.07
N ALA A 816 25.80 18.17 -33.70
CA ALA A 816 25.05 17.22 -34.54
C ALA A 816 24.37 16.08 -33.75
N MET A 817 24.57 15.98 -32.42
CA MET A 817 23.78 15.08 -31.56
C MET A 817 22.35 15.59 -31.39
N ASN A 818 21.37 14.70 -31.22
CA ASN A 818 20.00 15.08 -30.89
C ASN A 818 19.86 15.41 -29.40
N GLN A 819 20.01 14.38 -28.56
CA GLN A 819 19.82 14.31 -27.12
C GLN A 819 20.62 13.09 -26.60
N PRO A 820 21.93 13.18 -26.35
CA PRO A 820 22.73 12.02 -25.92
C PRO A 820 22.15 11.41 -24.64
N ASN A 821 21.80 10.12 -24.68
CA ASN A 821 20.90 9.51 -23.71
C ASN A 821 21.63 8.54 -22.76
N ASP A 822 21.98 7.33 -23.23
CA ASP A 822 22.74 6.34 -22.45
C ASP A 822 24.15 6.15 -23.02
N ILE A 823 25.07 5.64 -22.19
CA ILE A 823 26.48 5.44 -22.55
C ILE A 823 27.03 4.07 -22.13
N ALA A 824 27.80 3.48 -23.03
CA ALA A 824 28.60 2.27 -22.82
C ALA A 824 30.09 2.61 -22.88
N ILE A 825 30.92 1.83 -22.17
CA ILE A 825 32.39 2.00 -22.16
C ILE A 825 33.09 0.70 -22.52
N ALA A 826 34.04 0.76 -23.44
CA ALA A 826 34.91 -0.34 -23.82
C ALA A 826 36.14 -0.44 -22.89
N ASP A 827 36.80 -1.59 -22.90
CA ASP A 827 37.97 -1.87 -22.04
C ASP A 827 39.22 -1.03 -22.40
N ASP A 828 39.19 -0.25 -23.48
CA ASP A 828 40.22 0.72 -23.86
C ASP A 828 39.84 2.19 -23.56
N GLY A 829 38.74 2.41 -22.85
CA GLY A 829 38.21 3.73 -22.51
C GLY A 829 37.33 4.39 -23.58
N THR A 830 37.12 3.77 -24.75
CA THR A 830 36.20 4.31 -25.77
C THR A 830 34.78 4.33 -25.23
N LEU A 831 34.11 5.48 -25.33
CA LEU A 831 32.69 5.61 -25.05
C LEU A 831 31.86 5.41 -26.32
N TYR A 832 30.72 4.75 -26.17
CA TYR A 832 29.67 4.67 -27.18
C TYR A 832 28.40 5.29 -26.60
N ALA A 833 27.78 6.22 -27.32
CA ALA A 833 26.57 6.92 -26.87
C ALA A 833 25.38 6.67 -27.79
N SER A 834 24.20 6.44 -27.19
CA SER A 834 22.91 6.50 -27.87
C SER A 834 22.39 7.94 -27.92
N ASP A 835 21.57 8.23 -28.92
CA ASP A 835 21.20 9.61 -29.27
C ASP A 835 19.83 9.69 -29.98
N PRO A 836 18.72 9.49 -29.23
CA PRO A 836 17.36 9.46 -29.75
C PRO A 836 16.87 10.83 -30.23
N ASN A 837 15.99 10.80 -31.22
CA ASN A 837 15.11 11.90 -31.58
C ASN A 837 13.66 11.51 -31.26
N TRP A 838 13.21 11.80 -30.04
CA TRP A 838 11.87 11.48 -29.55
C TRP A 838 10.73 12.17 -30.33
N LYS A 839 11.00 13.21 -31.12
CA LYS A 839 9.99 13.87 -31.96
C LYS A 839 9.76 13.08 -33.24
N GLU A 840 10.82 12.80 -33.99
CA GLU A 840 10.75 12.07 -35.26
C GLU A 840 10.70 10.53 -35.09
N SER A 841 10.84 10.04 -33.86
CA SER A 841 10.95 8.61 -33.48
C SER A 841 12.19 7.89 -34.03
N THR A 842 13.19 8.64 -34.48
CA THR A 842 14.47 8.13 -35.00
C THR A 842 15.58 8.25 -33.95
N GLY A 843 16.83 7.93 -34.32
CA GLY A 843 17.99 8.02 -33.45
C GLY A 843 19.29 7.74 -34.18
N GLN A 844 20.40 8.00 -33.50
CA GLN A 844 21.75 7.77 -34.02
C GLN A 844 22.68 7.19 -32.93
N LEU A 845 23.91 6.87 -33.32
CA LEU A 845 24.97 6.30 -32.47
C LEU A 845 26.27 7.07 -32.65
N TRP A 846 27.01 7.26 -31.55
CA TRP A 846 28.29 7.96 -31.54
C TRP A 846 29.40 7.12 -30.90
N ARG A 847 30.62 7.28 -31.39
CA ARG A 847 31.86 6.95 -30.69
C ARG A 847 32.43 8.25 -30.12
N ILE A 848 32.89 8.23 -28.88
CA ILE A 848 33.78 9.24 -28.32
C ILE A 848 35.06 8.51 -27.91
N ASP A 849 36.18 8.84 -28.55
CA ASP A 849 37.50 8.32 -28.20
C ASP A 849 38.04 8.99 -26.91
N PRO A 850 39.00 8.40 -26.18
CA PRO A 850 39.42 8.88 -24.85
C PRO A 850 39.96 10.33 -24.78
N ASP A 851 40.27 10.96 -25.91
CA ASP A 851 40.67 12.38 -26.02
C ASP A 851 39.47 13.35 -26.22
N GLY A 852 38.25 12.84 -26.34
CA GLY A 852 37.02 13.58 -26.64
C GLY A 852 36.63 13.58 -28.13
N THR A 853 37.44 12.99 -29.02
CA THR A 853 37.16 12.96 -30.47
C THR A 853 35.86 12.21 -30.75
N THR A 854 34.88 12.92 -31.29
CA THR A 854 33.49 12.45 -31.40
C THR A 854 33.09 12.15 -32.84
N THR A 855 32.79 10.89 -33.15
CA THR A 855 32.50 10.37 -34.50
C THR A 855 31.12 9.72 -34.55
N ARG A 856 30.28 10.05 -35.54
CA ARG A 856 28.99 9.38 -35.75
C ARG A 856 29.18 8.00 -36.39
N LEU A 857 28.57 6.97 -35.82
CA LEU A 857 28.68 5.58 -36.26
C LEU A 857 27.50 5.12 -37.15
N ALA A 858 26.28 5.50 -36.77
CA ALA A 858 25.04 5.16 -37.48
C ALA A 858 23.99 6.26 -37.27
N ASN A 859 23.06 6.43 -38.20
CA ASN A 859 21.96 7.41 -38.12
C ASN A 859 20.66 6.93 -38.82
N ASP A 860 20.55 5.63 -39.05
CA ASP A 860 19.46 4.92 -39.72
C ASP A 860 18.67 4.04 -38.72
N LEU A 861 18.43 4.59 -37.52
CA LEU A 861 17.84 3.86 -36.39
C LEU A 861 16.52 4.51 -35.94
N GLY A 862 15.71 3.71 -35.26
CA GLY A 862 14.59 4.13 -34.43
C GLY A 862 15.05 4.89 -33.18
N THR A 863 14.17 5.01 -32.18
CA THR A 863 14.44 5.81 -30.97
C THR A 863 15.47 5.14 -30.08
N THR A 864 16.77 5.31 -30.38
CA THR A 864 17.88 4.63 -29.71
C THR A 864 17.95 4.99 -28.23
N ASN A 865 18.08 3.99 -27.35
CA ASN A 865 18.15 4.25 -25.91
C ASN A 865 19.24 3.41 -25.23
N GLY A 866 18.93 2.36 -24.49
CA GLY A 866 19.93 1.58 -23.76
C GLY A 866 21.03 1.08 -24.70
N ILE A 867 22.30 1.21 -24.26
CA ILE A 867 23.48 0.83 -25.05
C ILE A 867 24.52 0.08 -24.19
N GLU A 868 25.13 -0.97 -24.74
CA GLU A 868 26.16 -1.76 -24.06
C GLU A 868 27.13 -2.40 -25.06
N VAL A 869 28.40 -2.57 -24.67
CA VAL A 869 29.40 -3.32 -25.45
C VAL A 869 29.72 -4.66 -24.77
N SER A 870 29.89 -5.71 -25.57
CA SER A 870 30.08 -7.08 -25.11
C SER A 870 31.32 -7.28 -24.22
N PRO A 871 31.35 -8.32 -23.36
CA PRO A 871 32.51 -8.60 -22.49
C PRO A 871 33.84 -8.90 -23.24
N ASP A 872 33.80 -9.16 -24.54
CA ASP A 872 34.97 -9.34 -25.40
C ASP A 872 35.32 -8.09 -26.25
N GLY A 873 34.55 -7.01 -26.14
CA GLY A 873 34.74 -5.76 -26.87
C GLY A 873 34.31 -5.74 -28.34
N LYS A 874 33.75 -6.83 -28.88
CA LYS A 874 33.52 -7.01 -30.33
C LYS A 874 32.11 -6.74 -30.83
N THR A 875 31.12 -6.61 -29.94
CA THR A 875 29.72 -6.36 -30.32
C THR A 875 29.17 -5.18 -29.55
N LEU A 876 28.61 -4.20 -30.27
CA LEU A 876 27.81 -3.13 -29.69
C LEU A 876 26.34 -3.50 -29.78
N TYR A 877 25.63 -3.42 -28.66
CA TYR A 877 24.18 -3.60 -28.57
C TYR A 877 23.49 -2.26 -28.33
N VAL A 878 22.33 -2.07 -28.94
CA VAL A 878 21.44 -0.92 -28.68
C VAL A 878 19.98 -1.34 -28.82
N ASN A 879 19.09 -0.78 -28.00
CA ASN A 879 17.64 -0.96 -28.15
C ASN A 879 16.96 0.30 -28.74
N GLU A 880 15.74 0.11 -29.24
CA GLU A 880 14.90 1.19 -29.78
C GLU A 880 13.58 1.28 -28.99
N SER A 881 13.42 2.32 -28.17
CA SER A 881 12.32 2.44 -27.19
C SER A 881 10.93 2.31 -27.80
N ARG A 882 10.67 2.94 -28.96
CA ARG A 882 9.35 2.96 -29.61
C ARG A 882 9.13 1.78 -30.54
N GLN A 883 10.17 1.38 -31.28
CA GLN A 883 10.13 0.29 -32.26
C GLN A 883 10.20 -1.10 -31.60
N ARG A 884 10.60 -1.16 -30.31
CA ARG A 884 10.74 -2.38 -29.50
C ARG A 884 11.72 -3.40 -30.08
N ASN A 885 12.75 -2.90 -30.78
CA ASN A 885 13.84 -3.68 -31.33
C ASN A 885 15.05 -3.70 -30.38
N VAL A 886 15.85 -4.74 -30.48
CA VAL A 886 17.23 -4.79 -29.95
C VAL A 886 18.15 -5.21 -31.08
N TRP A 887 19.13 -4.35 -31.38
CA TRP A 887 20.10 -4.50 -32.46
C TRP A 887 21.48 -4.83 -31.92
N ALA A 888 22.24 -5.60 -32.68
CA ALA A 888 23.67 -5.82 -32.50
C ALA A 888 24.44 -5.37 -33.75
N PHE A 889 25.65 -4.86 -33.53
CA PHE A 889 26.62 -4.52 -34.57
C PHE A 889 27.96 -5.17 -34.22
N THR A 890 28.67 -5.71 -35.20
CA THR A 890 30.09 -6.06 -35.03
C THR A 890 30.94 -4.80 -35.02
N ILE A 891 31.84 -4.67 -34.05
CA ILE A 891 32.84 -3.62 -33.94
C ILE A 891 34.10 -4.10 -34.67
N THR A 892 34.62 -3.30 -35.62
CA THR A 892 35.91 -3.58 -36.29
C THR A 892 37.10 -3.07 -35.49
N ASP A 893 38.32 -3.48 -35.85
CA ASP A 893 39.56 -3.01 -35.21
C ASP A 893 39.74 -1.48 -35.35
N GLU A 894 39.19 -0.85 -36.41
CA GLU A 894 39.13 0.61 -36.57
C GLU A 894 37.93 1.28 -35.87
N LYS A 895 37.27 0.54 -34.96
CA LYS A 895 36.10 0.96 -34.19
C LYS A 895 34.95 1.49 -35.06
N LYS A 896 34.67 0.79 -36.16
CA LYS A 896 33.48 1.01 -37.00
C LYS A 896 32.42 -0.03 -36.67
N LEU A 897 31.16 0.30 -36.92
CA LEU A 897 30.05 -0.63 -36.82
C LEU A 897 29.76 -1.25 -38.20
N ILE A 898 29.71 -2.57 -38.26
CA ILE A 898 29.27 -3.35 -39.43
C ILE A 898 28.29 -4.45 -38.99
N ASP A 899 27.65 -5.13 -39.93
CA ASP A 899 26.76 -6.27 -39.69
C ASP A 899 25.67 -6.00 -38.63
N LYS A 900 24.71 -5.13 -39.01
CA LYS A 900 23.55 -4.72 -38.23
C LYS A 900 22.52 -5.86 -38.18
N ARG A 901 22.40 -6.52 -37.03
CA ARG A 901 21.55 -7.70 -36.81
C ARG A 901 20.43 -7.40 -35.81
N LEU A 902 19.19 -7.69 -36.15
CA LEU A 902 18.08 -7.71 -35.19
C LEU A 902 18.16 -9.02 -34.40
N ILE A 903 18.49 -8.97 -33.11
CA ILE A 903 18.46 -10.18 -32.26
C ILE A 903 17.09 -10.38 -31.62
N ARG A 904 16.32 -9.31 -31.38
CA ARG A 904 14.99 -9.44 -30.78
C ARG A 904 14.08 -8.26 -31.09
N GLN A 905 12.80 -8.55 -31.30
CA GLN A 905 11.70 -7.58 -31.17
C GLN A 905 10.70 -8.08 -30.12
N PHE A 906 9.98 -7.17 -29.47
CA PHE A 906 8.87 -7.50 -28.56
C PHE A 906 7.55 -6.88 -29.01
N PRO A 907 6.40 -7.57 -28.81
CA PRO A 907 5.09 -7.08 -29.25
C PRO A 907 4.55 -5.94 -28.36
N ASP A 908 5.02 -5.86 -27.12
CA ASP A 908 4.46 -5.09 -26.00
C ASP A 908 5.50 -4.15 -25.36
N HIS A 909 5.08 -3.02 -24.80
CA HIS A 909 5.85 -2.08 -23.93
C HIS A 909 7.20 -1.52 -24.45
N GLY A 910 7.69 -0.43 -23.86
CA GLY A 910 8.92 0.22 -24.29
C GLY A 910 10.20 -0.50 -23.82
N PHE A 911 11.34 -0.07 -24.36
CA PHE A 911 12.65 -0.26 -23.75
C PHE A 911 13.25 1.06 -23.33
N ASP A 912 14.17 1.00 -22.39
CA ASP A 912 14.93 2.15 -21.92
C ASP A 912 16.40 1.71 -21.73
N GLY A 913 17.07 1.86 -20.59
CA GLY A 913 18.46 1.40 -20.39
C GLY A 913 18.76 -0.11 -20.55
N MET A 914 20.04 -0.47 -20.79
CA MET A 914 20.52 -1.86 -20.79
C MET A 914 21.95 -2.02 -20.25
N ARG A 915 22.30 -3.21 -19.74
CA ARG A 915 23.67 -3.61 -19.33
C ARG A 915 23.92 -5.11 -19.58
N ALA A 916 25.18 -5.54 -19.53
CA ALA A 916 25.57 -6.96 -19.71
C ALA A 916 26.16 -7.59 -18.43
N ASP A 917 25.92 -8.89 -18.21
CA ASP A 917 26.68 -9.69 -17.24
C ASP A 917 28.01 -10.20 -17.81
N VAL A 918 28.83 -10.81 -16.95
CA VAL A 918 30.18 -11.31 -17.29
C VAL A 918 30.23 -12.41 -18.36
N ASP A 919 29.10 -13.04 -18.68
CA ASP A 919 28.97 -14.05 -19.75
C ASP A 919 28.38 -13.46 -21.04
N GLY A 920 27.94 -12.19 -20.99
CA GLY A 920 27.35 -11.47 -22.11
C GLY A 920 25.83 -11.52 -22.20
N ASN A 921 25.12 -12.05 -21.19
CA ASN A 921 23.66 -11.94 -21.17
C ASN A 921 23.27 -10.48 -20.96
N LEU A 922 22.30 -10.02 -21.74
CA LEU A 922 21.79 -8.64 -21.72
C LEU A 922 20.63 -8.53 -20.75
N TYR A 923 20.64 -7.46 -19.97
CA TYR A 923 19.59 -7.07 -19.03
C TYR A 923 19.04 -5.73 -19.51
N LEU A 924 17.73 -5.65 -19.77
CA LEU A 924 17.07 -4.47 -20.34
C LEU A 924 15.86 -4.09 -19.50
N THR A 925 15.67 -2.80 -19.21
CA THR A 925 14.41 -2.31 -18.63
C THR A 925 13.27 -2.37 -19.65
N ARG A 926 12.09 -2.81 -19.22
CA ARG A 926 10.87 -2.80 -20.03
C ARG A 926 9.92 -1.72 -19.55
N TYR A 927 10.10 -0.51 -20.07
CA TYR A 927 9.37 0.68 -19.66
C TYR A 927 7.86 0.53 -19.90
N GLY A 928 7.08 0.68 -18.83
CA GLY A 928 5.63 0.48 -18.83
C GLY A 928 5.19 -0.97 -18.57
N LYS A 929 6.10 -1.94 -18.42
CA LYS A 929 5.77 -3.34 -18.03
C LYS A 929 6.13 -3.68 -16.58
N GLY A 930 6.98 -2.90 -15.92
CA GLY A 930 7.44 -3.21 -14.56
C GLY A 930 8.39 -4.40 -14.48
N THR A 931 9.19 -4.63 -15.54
CA THR A 931 10.17 -5.74 -15.55
C THR A 931 11.53 -5.33 -16.09
N VAL A 932 12.60 -5.98 -15.60
CA VAL A 932 13.88 -6.11 -16.30
C VAL A 932 13.92 -7.48 -16.98
N VAL A 933 14.24 -7.55 -18.27
CA VAL A 933 14.38 -8.82 -19.01
C VAL A 933 15.84 -9.24 -19.13
N LYS A 934 16.18 -10.46 -18.70
CA LYS A 934 17.46 -11.13 -18.95
C LYS A 934 17.34 -11.98 -20.21
N MET A 935 18.20 -11.74 -21.20
CA MET A 935 18.25 -12.52 -22.44
C MET A 935 19.69 -12.83 -22.89
N THR A 936 19.86 -13.87 -23.70
CA THR A 936 21.15 -14.25 -24.29
C THR A 936 21.65 -13.20 -25.31
N PRO A 937 22.94 -13.24 -25.70
CA PRO A 937 23.45 -12.51 -26.87
C PRO A 937 22.66 -12.71 -28.17
N THR A 938 21.92 -13.81 -28.29
CA THR A 938 21.11 -14.18 -29.47
C THR A 938 19.62 -13.82 -29.34
N GLY A 939 19.19 -13.16 -28.26
CA GLY A 939 17.81 -12.70 -28.06
C GLY A 939 16.83 -13.74 -27.49
N GLU A 940 17.34 -14.86 -26.95
CA GLU A 940 16.54 -15.83 -26.19
C GLU A 940 16.28 -15.29 -24.78
N VAL A 941 15.01 -15.15 -24.39
CA VAL A 941 14.63 -14.62 -23.07
C VAL A 941 14.77 -15.72 -22.02
N LEU A 942 15.70 -15.51 -21.09
CA LEU A 942 15.98 -16.43 -19.98
C LEU A 942 15.08 -16.16 -18.76
N ARG A 943 14.73 -14.89 -18.52
CA ARG A 943 13.89 -14.47 -17.39
C ARG A 943 13.31 -13.07 -17.63
N GLU A 944 12.07 -12.83 -17.22
CA GLU A 944 11.60 -11.48 -16.86
C GLU A 944 11.61 -11.38 -15.33
N ILE A 945 12.22 -10.31 -14.81
CA ILE A 945 12.35 -9.99 -13.38
C ILE A 945 11.39 -8.85 -13.09
N HIS A 946 10.40 -9.06 -12.22
CA HIS A 946 9.51 -7.97 -11.81
C HIS A 946 10.24 -6.98 -10.88
N VAL A 947 10.02 -5.70 -11.13
CA VAL A 947 10.45 -4.59 -10.26
C VAL A 947 9.22 -3.92 -9.64
N LEU A 948 9.45 -2.94 -8.76
CA LEU A 948 8.41 -2.45 -7.85
C LEU A 948 7.42 -1.44 -8.45
N GLY A 949 7.76 -0.84 -9.59
CA GLY A 949 6.92 0.09 -10.33
C GLY A 949 6.98 -0.19 -11.83
N MET A 950 5.92 0.17 -12.55
CA MET A 950 5.70 -0.19 -13.95
C MET A 950 6.69 0.47 -14.91
N ARG A 951 7.38 1.52 -14.47
CA ARG A 951 8.30 2.33 -15.28
C ARG A 951 9.75 2.27 -14.76
N PRO A 952 10.44 1.11 -14.85
CA PRO A 952 11.88 1.06 -14.74
C PRO A 952 12.51 1.74 -15.97
N SER A 953 13.47 2.62 -15.75
CA SER A 953 14.12 3.37 -16.83
C SER A 953 15.51 2.82 -17.16
N ASN A 954 16.46 2.72 -16.23
CA ASN A 954 17.81 2.21 -16.53
C ASN A 954 18.35 1.37 -15.37
N LEU A 955 19.48 0.68 -15.58
CA LEU A 955 20.07 -0.23 -14.60
C LEU A 955 21.61 -0.20 -14.58
N CYS A 956 22.18 -0.65 -13.46
CA CYS A 956 23.60 -0.95 -13.33
C CYS A 956 23.83 -2.18 -12.45
N PHE A 957 25.05 -2.72 -12.49
CA PHE A 957 25.50 -3.79 -11.60
C PHE A 957 26.46 -3.22 -10.56
N GLY A 958 26.43 -3.77 -9.36
CA GLY A 958 27.22 -3.34 -8.22
C GLY A 958 27.02 -4.23 -7.00
N GLY A 959 27.20 -3.66 -5.81
CA GLY A 959 27.34 -4.42 -4.57
C GLY A 959 28.70 -5.12 -4.48
N SER A 960 29.07 -5.61 -3.30
CA SER A 960 30.42 -6.10 -2.98
C SER A 960 30.91 -7.33 -3.78
N ASP A 961 30.05 -7.96 -4.56
CA ASP A 961 30.36 -9.09 -5.45
C ASP A 961 29.91 -8.86 -6.91
N GLY A 962 29.47 -7.63 -7.25
CA GLY A 962 28.97 -7.27 -8.57
C GLY A 962 27.60 -7.86 -8.97
N ARG A 963 26.92 -8.59 -8.06
CA ARG A 963 25.65 -9.30 -8.33
C ARG A 963 24.39 -8.62 -7.77
N SER A 964 24.50 -7.39 -7.29
CA SER A 964 23.33 -6.54 -7.09
C SER A 964 23.08 -5.76 -8.37
N VAL A 965 21.89 -5.88 -8.94
CA VAL A 965 21.42 -4.98 -9.99
C VAL A 965 20.67 -3.84 -9.30
N TYR A 966 21.02 -2.60 -9.63
CA TYR A 966 20.27 -1.40 -9.23
C TYR A 966 19.49 -0.89 -10.44
N VAL A 967 18.27 -0.42 -10.22
CA VAL A 967 17.33 0.04 -11.24
C VAL A 967 16.75 1.39 -10.83
N THR A 968 16.65 2.34 -11.76
CA THR A 968 15.92 3.59 -11.55
C THR A 968 14.44 3.40 -11.89
N GLU A 969 13.56 3.77 -10.97
CA GLU A 969 12.12 3.61 -11.09
C GLU A 969 11.45 5.00 -11.17
N VAL A 970 10.91 5.35 -12.35
CA VAL A 970 10.30 6.67 -12.63
C VAL A 970 8.90 6.83 -12.00
N GLU A 971 8.29 5.74 -11.54
CA GLU A 971 6.94 5.75 -10.99
C GLU A 971 6.88 6.30 -9.57
N SER A 972 7.62 5.69 -8.65
CA SER A 972 7.83 6.17 -7.28
C SER A 972 9.05 7.11 -7.16
N THR A 973 9.75 7.40 -8.27
CA THR A 973 10.97 8.22 -8.37
C THR A 973 12.07 7.83 -7.37
N ARG A 974 12.45 6.55 -7.39
CA ARG A 974 13.39 5.93 -6.44
C ARG A 974 14.37 4.94 -7.10
N LEU A 975 15.40 4.55 -6.35
CA LEU A 975 16.24 3.40 -6.67
C LEU A 975 15.63 2.09 -6.11
N VAL A 976 15.76 1.03 -6.90
CA VAL A 976 15.33 -0.34 -6.62
C VAL A 976 16.53 -1.28 -6.80
N THR A 977 16.60 -2.40 -6.07
CA THR A 977 17.65 -3.41 -6.28
C THR A 977 17.13 -4.84 -6.24
N PHE A 978 17.78 -5.75 -6.97
CA PHE A 978 17.59 -7.20 -6.90
C PHE A 978 18.91 -7.96 -7.09
N ARG A 979 18.96 -9.23 -6.68
CA ARG A 979 20.14 -10.10 -6.77
C ARG A 979 20.11 -11.03 -7.98
N VAL A 980 21.28 -11.28 -8.57
CA VAL A 980 21.45 -12.07 -9.80
C VAL A 980 22.51 -13.18 -9.68
N ASP A 981 22.49 -14.12 -10.62
CA ASP A 981 23.36 -15.30 -10.68
C ASP A 981 24.81 -15.00 -11.10
N ARG A 982 25.00 -13.99 -11.96
CA ARG A 982 26.27 -13.61 -12.59
C ARG A 982 26.54 -12.12 -12.37
N PRO A 983 27.78 -11.73 -12.00
CA PRO A 983 28.11 -10.31 -11.81
C PRO A 983 28.06 -9.53 -13.13
N GLY A 984 27.96 -8.21 -13.03
CA GLY A 984 27.99 -7.32 -14.20
C GLY A 984 29.34 -7.31 -14.92
N ARG A 985 29.34 -7.09 -16.24
CA ARG A 985 30.56 -6.90 -17.03
C ARG A 985 31.50 -5.86 -16.41
N SER A 986 30.95 -4.74 -15.95
CA SER A 986 31.70 -3.63 -15.35
C SER A 986 32.38 -4.00 -14.02
N TRP A 987 31.89 -5.01 -13.29
CA TRP A 987 32.51 -5.39 -12.00
C TRP A 987 33.95 -5.90 -12.17
N LYS A 988 34.24 -6.60 -13.28
CA LYS A 988 35.60 -7.04 -13.68
C LYS A 988 36.61 -5.89 -13.84
N GLN A 989 36.16 -4.63 -13.87
CA GLN A 989 37.04 -3.46 -13.95
C GLN A 989 37.53 -3.01 -12.56
N PHE A 990 36.87 -3.45 -11.48
CA PHE A 990 37.26 -3.20 -10.07
C PHE A 990 37.99 -4.40 -9.43
N GLU A 991 38.12 -5.53 -10.15
CA GLU A 991 38.84 -6.74 -9.73
C GLU A 991 40.33 -6.74 -10.18
N ARG A 992 40.87 -5.60 -10.64
CA ARG A 992 42.23 -5.42 -11.17
C ARG A 992 43.04 -4.43 -10.34
#